data_AF-A0A9P9Z814-F1
#
_entry.id   AF-A0A9P9Z814-F1
#
_cell.length_a   1.000
_cell.length_b   1.000
_cell.length_c   1.000
_cell.angle_alpha   90.00
_cell.angle_beta   90.00
_cell.angle_gamma   90.00
#
_symmetry.space_group_name_H-M   'P 1'
#
loop_
_entity.id
_entity.type
_entity.pdbx_description
1 polymer ?
#
loop_
_entity_poly.entity_id
_entity_poly.type
_entity_poly.pdbx_seq_one_letter_code
_entity_poly.pdbx_strand_id
1 'polypeptide(L)'
;MQYVEDVSWISAFGAHYALGVDGLGLALVLLTTVLTPIVILAAWDDGDRESGGRWGTGTYFGFLLGLEALSLGVFAATDVFLFYVLFEATLIPTYFLVGGWGGPERARAAAKLLIYNLLGGLVMLVAVIGLYVESAKAGTPSYLLSDLSQLDLSTGVERWLFVGFFVAFAIKAPMFPVHTWLPDATQQGTPGVSVMLVSILDKIGTFGMLRYCLGIFPEASQWATPVVIALALISILYGALVAIGQDDMMRLIGLTSVSHFGFIVIGIFVFNSQGQSGSTLYMVNHGLSTAALFLVAGFLVKRRGSQRISDYGGVEKVAPVLAGFLLLSGLSVLSLPGMATFVSELLVLVGAWVEQPVIAIVAVPGIVLAAVYVLRMYQRTMTGPVAPGVEVVTDLRPREITAAVPLIVLLVVLGFYPKPLLDVVDPYVKDTLSQVGRSDPGPSVGSATDSDAARAGTVVGVLLEAALPRGRRYLWQVLVAAVGLIAALVQVVLVVRRLDLLGGGDADRGRLIAESALALDGPTVVVWALVLVFALLGVLLFAERHLEGGVLSFAGQAAALPGTEAEREASAKGLEHTEVFPLLMFAVAGMLIFPAANDLVTLFVGLEVLSLPLYLLCGLARRRRLLSQEAAMKYFLLGAFSSGFFVYGLALVYGYAGSMRFTEIAAAVSGRTGGTGLLLGGIGLMSVGLLFKVGAAPFHSWTPDVYQGAPTAVTGFMAAATKVAAFGALLRLFYVAFGGARWDWVPVFAGIAVLTMVIGSVVAVTQSDVKRLLAYSSVAHAGFLLVGVIGIRSVGALQNGEIGAVQAVLFYLVTYGFTTMAAFAIVTLVRDSGGEVSALERWAGLGQKSPLVAGVFAFLLLALAGIPLTSGFTGKWAVFTAAVSAGWWPVVVVAVLLSAVAAYFYVRVIRLMFFTAPLPDGPSVAVPSVLTTAVIAVGTLATLLLGLVPGYVLDRIGDLSLFVR
;
A
#
# COMPACT_ATOMS: atom_id res chain seq x y z
N MET A 1 16.04 -31.03 -15.35
CA MET A 1 15.65 -30.59 -16.71
C MET A 1 14.49 -31.42 -17.21
N GLN A 2 13.55 -30.80 -17.94
CA GLN A 2 12.40 -31.42 -18.62
C GLN A 2 12.46 -31.10 -20.12
N TYR A 3 11.73 -31.87 -20.94
CA TYR A 3 11.69 -31.70 -22.42
C TYR A 3 13.08 -31.62 -23.06
N VAL A 4 13.96 -32.55 -22.68
CA VAL A 4 15.36 -32.54 -23.12
C VAL A 4 15.48 -33.05 -24.55
N GLU A 5 16.14 -32.27 -25.40
CA GLU A 5 16.61 -32.64 -26.72
C GLU A 5 18.12 -32.43 -26.75
N ASP A 6 18.88 -33.43 -27.15
CA ASP A 6 20.34 -33.36 -27.22
C ASP A 6 20.83 -34.04 -28.49
N VAL A 7 21.34 -33.23 -29.42
CA VAL A 7 21.89 -33.68 -30.69
C VAL A 7 23.24 -33.03 -30.91
N SER A 8 24.28 -33.81 -31.21
CA SER A 8 25.59 -33.28 -31.60
C SER A 8 25.44 -32.32 -32.79
N TRP A 9 25.88 -31.07 -32.63
CA TRP A 9 25.76 -30.04 -33.67
C TRP A 9 27.08 -29.80 -34.40
N ILE A 10 28.15 -29.51 -33.66
CA ILE A 10 29.50 -29.30 -34.21
C ILE A 10 30.50 -30.14 -33.40
N SER A 11 30.64 -31.41 -33.79
CA SER A 11 31.43 -32.39 -33.03
C SER A 11 32.90 -32.00 -32.85
N ALA A 12 33.48 -31.25 -33.80
CA ALA A 12 34.86 -30.76 -33.71
C ALA A 12 35.09 -29.80 -32.52
N PHE A 13 34.03 -29.14 -32.04
CA PHE A 13 34.08 -28.21 -30.91
C PHE A 13 33.32 -28.75 -29.68
N GLY A 14 32.81 -29.98 -29.72
CA GLY A 14 31.99 -30.52 -28.63
C GLY A 14 30.69 -29.72 -28.39
N ALA A 15 30.18 -29.06 -29.43
CA ALA A 15 28.96 -28.24 -29.33
C ALA A 15 27.72 -29.05 -29.74
N HIS A 16 26.67 -28.90 -28.95
CA HIS A 16 25.41 -29.62 -29.11
C HIS A 16 24.25 -28.66 -29.39
N TYR A 17 23.29 -29.13 -30.18
CA TYR A 17 21.94 -28.58 -30.17
C TYR A 17 21.23 -29.20 -28.98
N ALA A 18 21.48 -28.62 -27.80
CA ALA A 18 20.95 -29.13 -26.53
C ALA A 18 19.92 -28.15 -25.96
N LEU A 19 18.67 -28.60 -25.89
CA LEU A 19 17.55 -27.86 -25.32
C LEU A 19 16.98 -28.59 -24.10
N GLY A 20 16.50 -27.83 -23.14
CA GLY A 20 15.83 -28.33 -21.95
C GLY A 20 15.26 -27.19 -21.12
N VAL A 21 14.16 -27.45 -20.43
CA VAL A 21 13.45 -26.45 -19.64
C VAL A 21 13.33 -26.92 -18.19
N ASP A 22 13.60 -26.03 -17.24
CA ASP A 22 13.36 -26.23 -15.82
C ASP A 22 12.53 -25.07 -15.24
N GLY A 23 12.39 -24.97 -13.92
CA GLY A 23 11.55 -23.95 -13.29
C GLY A 23 11.86 -22.51 -13.72
N LEU A 24 13.15 -22.15 -13.79
CA LEU A 24 13.59 -20.83 -14.25
C LEU A 24 13.31 -20.62 -15.74
N GLY A 25 13.70 -21.58 -16.59
CA GLY A 25 13.46 -21.48 -18.04
C GLY A 25 11.96 -21.42 -18.36
N LEU A 26 11.15 -22.24 -17.69
CA LEU A 26 9.71 -22.32 -17.89
C LEU A 26 9.02 -21.00 -17.54
N ALA A 27 9.40 -20.36 -16.43
CA ALA A 27 8.84 -19.08 -16.02
C ALA A 27 9.03 -18.00 -17.10
N LEU A 28 10.22 -17.94 -17.72
CA LEU A 28 10.53 -16.95 -18.76
C LEU A 28 9.98 -17.32 -20.13
N VAL A 29 9.88 -18.61 -20.45
CA VAL A 29 9.17 -19.11 -21.63
C VAL A 29 7.67 -18.74 -21.56
N LEU A 30 7.03 -18.96 -20.40
CA LEU A 30 5.63 -18.59 -20.18
C LEU A 30 5.42 -17.08 -20.26
N LEU A 31 6.29 -16.29 -19.62
CA LEU A 31 6.24 -14.83 -19.75
C LEU A 31 6.29 -14.39 -21.22
N THR A 32 7.25 -14.93 -21.97
CA THR A 32 7.46 -14.57 -23.38
C THR A 32 6.25 -14.93 -24.24
N THR A 33 5.78 -16.18 -24.14
CA THR A 33 4.66 -16.69 -24.94
C THR A 33 3.30 -16.06 -24.58
N VAL A 34 3.10 -15.63 -23.34
CA VAL A 34 1.89 -14.88 -22.92
C VAL A 34 1.96 -13.43 -23.40
N LEU A 35 3.13 -12.81 -23.35
CA LEU A 35 3.29 -11.39 -23.62
C LEU A 35 3.27 -11.08 -25.11
N THR A 36 3.87 -11.92 -25.96
CA THR A 36 3.97 -11.66 -27.41
C THR A 36 2.60 -11.46 -28.08
N PRO A 37 1.57 -12.30 -27.87
CA PRO A 37 0.24 -12.08 -28.44
C PRO A 37 -0.42 -10.77 -27.97
N ILE A 38 -0.21 -10.39 -26.70
CA ILE A 38 -0.70 -9.14 -26.13
C ILE A 38 -0.04 -7.94 -26.82
N VAL A 39 1.28 -8.01 -27.02
CA VAL A 39 2.03 -6.96 -27.72
C VAL A 39 1.59 -6.86 -29.17
N ILE A 40 1.38 -7.98 -29.86
CA ILE A 40 0.87 -7.98 -31.25
C ILE A 40 -0.49 -7.29 -31.33
N LEU A 41 -1.40 -7.59 -30.40
CA LEU A 41 -2.73 -6.97 -30.34
C LEU A 41 -2.65 -5.46 -30.05
N ALA A 42 -1.75 -5.05 -29.15
CA ALA A 42 -1.55 -3.66 -28.79
C ALA A 42 -0.88 -2.83 -29.90
N ALA A 43 0.15 -3.40 -30.53
CA ALA A 43 0.99 -2.79 -31.55
C ALA A 43 0.44 -2.97 -32.99
N TRP A 44 -0.86 -3.22 -33.12
CA TRP A 44 -1.51 -3.57 -34.39
C TRP A 44 -1.22 -2.59 -35.53
N ASP A 45 -1.13 -1.29 -35.22
CA ASP A 45 -0.87 -0.23 -36.22
C ASP A 45 0.57 0.31 -36.17
N ASP A 46 1.45 -0.24 -35.32
CA ASP A 46 2.82 0.27 -35.13
C ASP A 46 3.70 -0.03 -36.36
N GLY A 47 3.41 -1.11 -37.08
CA GLY A 47 4.14 -1.54 -38.27
C GLY A 47 3.74 -0.82 -39.57
N ASP A 48 2.67 -0.02 -39.55
CA ASP A 48 2.10 0.60 -40.74
C ASP A 48 2.99 1.72 -41.30
N ARG A 49 3.02 1.86 -42.64
CA ARG A 49 3.83 2.91 -43.30
C ARG A 49 3.41 4.32 -42.90
N GLU A 50 2.12 4.51 -42.61
CA GLU A 50 1.56 5.78 -42.15
C GLU A 50 2.12 6.18 -40.77
N SER A 51 2.64 5.22 -40.00
CA SER A 51 3.30 5.43 -38.71
C SER A 51 4.77 5.87 -38.85
N GLY A 52 5.29 6.08 -40.06
CA GLY A 52 6.67 6.55 -40.30
C GLY A 52 7.74 5.45 -40.30
N GLY A 53 7.32 4.18 -40.40
CA GLY A 53 8.20 3.01 -40.48
C GLY A 53 9.00 2.94 -41.78
N ARG A 54 10.28 2.56 -41.69
CA ARG A 54 11.17 2.33 -42.85
C ARG A 54 10.72 1.14 -43.70
N TRP A 55 10.15 0.12 -43.06
CA TRP A 55 9.67 -1.12 -43.67
C TRP A 55 8.19 -1.35 -43.38
N GLY A 56 7.58 -2.32 -44.07
CA GLY A 56 6.15 -2.61 -43.94
C GLY A 56 5.80 -3.47 -42.72
N THR A 57 4.50 -3.56 -42.43
CA THR A 57 3.90 -4.26 -41.28
C THR A 57 4.31 -5.73 -41.18
N GLY A 58 4.43 -6.44 -42.31
CA GLY A 58 4.90 -7.83 -42.31
C GLY A 58 6.34 -7.99 -41.80
N THR A 59 7.22 -7.04 -42.12
CA THR A 59 8.61 -7.05 -41.63
C THR A 59 8.68 -6.74 -40.13
N TYR A 60 7.79 -5.87 -39.63
CA TYR A 60 7.69 -5.54 -38.20
C TYR A 60 7.36 -6.80 -37.38
N PHE A 61 6.27 -7.47 -37.73
CA PHE A 61 5.86 -8.69 -37.02
C PHE A 61 6.83 -9.85 -37.25
N GLY A 62 7.48 -9.92 -38.43
CA GLY A 62 8.53 -10.89 -38.70
C GLY A 62 9.72 -10.76 -37.74
N PHE A 63 10.22 -9.54 -37.50
CA PHE A 63 11.27 -9.32 -36.51
C PHE A 63 10.79 -9.51 -35.07
N LEU A 64 9.54 -9.13 -34.76
CA LEU A 64 8.95 -9.32 -33.43
C LEU A 64 8.85 -10.81 -33.06
N LEU A 65 8.32 -11.64 -33.96
CA LEU A 65 8.27 -13.09 -33.80
C LEU A 65 9.65 -13.74 -33.85
N GLY A 66 10.57 -13.18 -34.66
CA GLY A 66 11.97 -13.61 -34.66
C GLY A 66 12.64 -13.38 -33.30
N LEU A 67 12.38 -12.24 -32.67
CA LEU A 67 12.87 -11.94 -31.31
C LEU A 67 12.26 -12.90 -30.28
N GLU A 68 10.96 -13.19 -30.37
CA GLU A 68 10.31 -14.21 -29.53
C GLU A 68 11.01 -15.58 -29.69
N ALA A 69 11.11 -16.09 -30.92
CA ALA A 69 11.67 -17.41 -31.20
C ALA A 69 13.11 -17.56 -30.69
N LEU A 70 13.95 -16.54 -30.92
CA LEU A 70 15.33 -16.53 -30.42
C LEU A 70 15.39 -16.46 -28.90
N SER A 71 14.53 -15.67 -28.26
CA SER A 71 14.48 -15.56 -26.80
C SER A 71 14.03 -16.88 -26.14
N LEU A 72 13.03 -17.56 -26.73
CA LEU A 72 12.62 -18.90 -26.27
C LEU A 72 13.77 -19.90 -26.39
N GLY A 73 14.51 -19.86 -27.51
CA GLY A 73 15.71 -20.67 -27.68
C GLY A 73 16.78 -20.38 -26.62
N VAL A 74 17.00 -19.11 -26.27
CA VAL A 74 17.93 -18.71 -25.20
C VAL A 74 17.54 -19.31 -23.84
N PHE A 75 16.25 -19.28 -23.48
CA PHE A 75 15.78 -19.83 -22.21
C PHE A 75 15.77 -21.36 -22.16
N ALA A 76 15.73 -22.01 -23.33
CA ALA A 76 15.78 -23.46 -23.45
C ALA A 76 17.20 -24.01 -23.66
N ALA A 77 18.18 -23.19 -24.04
CA ALA A 77 19.53 -23.66 -24.32
C ALA A 77 20.20 -24.25 -23.07
N THR A 78 20.73 -25.47 -23.20
CA THR A 78 21.51 -26.17 -22.17
C THR A 78 22.96 -26.41 -22.58
N ASP A 79 23.31 -26.04 -23.81
CA ASP A 79 24.68 -25.91 -24.31
C ASP A 79 25.08 -24.43 -24.31
N VAL A 80 26.25 -24.12 -23.73
CA VAL A 80 26.76 -22.75 -23.54
C VAL A 80 27.09 -22.05 -24.87
N PHE A 81 27.57 -22.79 -25.86
CA PHE A 81 27.88 -22.24 -27.19
C PHE A 81 26.59 -21.95 -27.97
N LEU A 82 25.61 -22.85 -27.92
CA LEU A 82 24.28 -22.61 -28.47
C LEU A 82 23.62 -21.39 -27.81
N PHE A 83 23.69 -21.30 -26.49
CA PHE A 83 23.22 -20.13 -25.74
C PHE A 83 23.89 -18.85 -26.23
N TYR A 84 25.22 -18.83 -26.37
CA TYR A 84 25.95 -17.66 -26.88
C TYR A 84 25.46 -17.23 -28.27
N VAL A 85 25.31 -18.19 -29.20
CA VAL A 85 24.85 -17.89 -30.57
C VAL A 85 23.44 -17.29 -30.56
N LEU A 86 22.52 -17.88 -29.80
CA LEU A 86 21.15 -17.38 -29.70
C LEU A 86 21.10 -16.03 -28.97
N PHE A 87 21.88 -15.87 -27.90
CA PHE A 87 22.03 -14.63 -27.13
C PHE A 87 22.44 -13.46 -28.03
N GLU A 88 23.45 -13.65 -28.88
CA GLU A 88 23.86 -12.65 -29.87
C GLU A 88 22.82 -12.45 -30.96
N ALA A 89 22.22 -13.54 -31.46
CA ALA A 89 21.22 -13.47 -32.52
C ALA A 89 20.00 -12.63 -32.13
N THR A 90 19.62 -12.58 -30.85
CA THR A 90 18.52 -11.70 -30.36
C THR A 90 18.74 -10.22 -30.68
N LEU A 91 19.98 -9.77 -30.87
CA LEU A 91 20.30 -8.37 -31.18
C LEU A 91 19.88 -7.98 -32.59
N ILE A 92 19.85 -8.93 -33.52
CA ILE A 92 19.50 -8.69 -34.93
C ILE A 92 18.06 -8.16 -35.05
N PRO A 93 17.01 -8.90 -34.64
CA PRO A 93 15.65 -8.39 -34.75
C PRO A 93 15.45 -7.13 -33.90
N THR A 94 16.08 -7.06 -32.72
CA THR A 94 16.00 -5.90 -31.83
C THR A 94 16.52 -4.62 -32.49
N TYR A 95 17.70 -4.69 -33.11
CA TYR A 95 18.32 -3.56 -33.83
C TYR A 95 17.39 -3.04 -34.93
N PHE A 96 16.81 -3.95 -35.71
CA PHE A 96 15.91 -3.59 -36.80
C PHE A 96 14.55 -3.07 -36.31
N LEU A 97 14.02 -3.59 -35.21
CA LEU A 97 12.79 -3.09 -34.60
C LEU A 97 12.95 -1.64 -34.12
N VAL A 98 14.02 -1.34 -33.39
CA VAL A 98 14.29 0.03 -32.91
C VAL A 98 14.61 0.95 -34.09
N GLY A 99 15.52 0.57 -34.97
CA GLY A 99 15.97 1.42 -36.09
C GLY A 99 14.95 1.57 -37.22
N GLY A 100 14.03 0.63 -37.36
CA GLY A 100 13.05 0.57 -38.45
C GLY A 100 11.78 1.38 -38.19
N TRP A 101 11.26 1.35 -36.96
CA TRP A 101 9.96 1.96 -36.61
C TRP A 101 10.03 2.95 -35.44
N GLY A 102 11.22 3.21 -34.90
CA GLY A 102 11.38 4.15 -33.81
C GLY A 102 11.19 5.63 -34.19
N GLY A 103 11.38 6.49 -33.20
CA GLY A 103 11.30 7.94 -33.27
C GLY A 103 12.48 8.63 -33.98
N PRO A 104 12.64 9.96 -33.81
CA PRO A 104 13.58 10.77 -34.57
C PRO A 104 15.05 10.32 -34.47
N GLU A 105 15.49 9.88 -33.29
CA GLU A 105 16.87 9.47 -33.00
C GLU A 105 17.06 7.93 -33.09
N ARG A 106 16.13 7.22 -33.75
CA ARG A 106 16.10 5.75 -33.81
C ARG A 106 17.40 5.09 -34.28
N ALA A 107 18.08 5.69 -35.27
CA ALA A 107 19.33 5.14 -35.80
C ALA A 107 20.45 5.17 -34.76
N ARG A 108 20.57 6.29 -34.03
CA ARG A 108 21.54 6.45 -32.95
C ARG A 108 21.23 5.49 -31.78
N ALA A 109 19.97 5.39 -31.39
CA ALA A 109 19.54 4.49 -30.31
C ALA A 109 19.79 3.01 -30.67
N ALA A 110 19.44 2.59 -31.89
CA ALA A 110 19.68 1.24 -32.38
C ALA A 110 21.18 0.91 -32.45
N ALA A 111 22.00 1.82 -32.98
CA ALA A 111 23.45 1.66 -33.03
C ALA A 111 24.06 1.55 -31.61
N LYS A 112 23.63 2.39 -30.67
CA LYS A 112 24.08 2.33 -29.28
C LYS A 112 23.70 1.00 -28.62
N LEU A 113 22.46 0.54 -28.80
CA LEU A 113 21.98 -0.75 -28.32
C LEU A 113 22.85 -1.89 -28.85
N LEU A 114 23.11 -1.91 -30.16
CA LEU A 114 23.90 -2.95 -30.79
C LEU A 114 25.35 -2.94 -30.28
N ILE A 115 26.01 -1.78 -30.25
CA ILE A 115 27.42 -1.66 -29.84
C ILE A 115 27.61 -2.09 -28.38
N TYR A 116 26.74 -1.65 -27.48
CA TYR A 116 26.83 -2.02 -26.06
C TYR A 116 26.73 -3.53 -25.88
N ASN A 117 25.68 -4.13 -26.45
CA ASN A 117 25.41 -5.55 -26.25
C ASN A 117 26.41 -6.44 -26.98
N LEU A 118 26.80 -6.09 -28.22
CA LEU A 118 27.79 -6.83 -28.98
C LEU A 118 29.17 -6.80 -28.31
N LEU A 119 29.57 -5.68 -27.72
CA LEU A 119 30.82 -5.60 -26.95
C LEU A 119 30.80 -6.55 -25.76
N GLY A 120 29.68 -6.57 -25.00
CA GLY A 120 29.48 -7.54 -23.92
C GLY A 120 29.54 -8.98 -24.43
N GLY A 121 28.85 -9.26 -25.52
CA GLY A 121 28.90 -10.52 -26.25
C GLY A 121 30.30 -11.01 -26.56
N LEU A 122 31.10 -10.18 -27.21
CA LEU A 122 32.49 -10.52 -27.56
C LEU A 122 33.34 -10.82 -26.32
N VAL A 123 33.13 -10.12 -25.21
CA VAL A 123 33.80 -10.41 -23.93
C VAL A 123 33.36 -11.78 -23.39
N MET A 124 32.07 -12.11 -23.48
CA MET A 124 31.57 -13.45 -23.11
C MET A 124 32.13 -14.53 -24.04
N LEU A 125 32.27 -14.27 -25.34
CA LEU A 125 32.83 -15.24 -26.30
C LEU A 125 34.23 -15.68 -25.89
N VAL A 126 35.08 -14.75 -25.42
CA VAL A 126 36.41 -15.09 -24.91
C VAL A 126 36.30 -16.05 -23.71
N ALA A 127 35.34 -15.85 -22.82
CA ALA A 127 35.10 -16.77 -21.70
C ALA A 127 34.51 -18.12 -22.15
N VAL A 128 33.62 -18.13 -23.15
CA VAL A 128 33.10 -19.38 -23.75
C VAL A 128 34.24 -20.20 -24.36
N ILE A 129 35.16 -19.56 -25.10
CA ILE A 129 36.36 -20.22 -25.63
C ILE A 129 37.26 -20.71 -24.48
N GLY A 130 37.38 -19.94 -23.40
CA GLY A 130 38.11 -20.35 -22.21
C GLY A 130 37.53 -21.62 -21.57
N LEU A 131 36.20 -21.72 -21.43
CA LEU A 131 35.51 -22.92 -20.95
C LEU A 131 35.80 -24.13 -21.82
N TYR A 132 35.82 -23.97 -23.15
CA TYR A 132 36.18 -25.05 -24.06
C TYR A 132 37.61 -25.54 -23.84
N VAL A 133 38.56 -24.63 -23.62
CA VAL A 133 39.95 -25.01 -23.35
C VAL A 133 40.05 -25.79 -22.06
N GLU A 134 39.34 -25.39 -21.01
CA GLU A 134 39.35 -26.12 -19.73
C GLU A 134 38.60 -27.47 -19.83
N SER A 135 37.47 -27.54 -20.54
CA SER A 135 36.77 -28.81 -20.75
C SER A 135 37.58 -29.79 -21.59
N ALA A 136 38.29 -29.30 -22.61
CA ALA A 136 39.21 -30.10 -23.42
C ALA A 136 40.42 -30.63 -22.62
N LYS A 137 40.91 -29.88 -21.61
CA LYS A 137 41.98 -30.37 -20.71
C LYS A 137 41.48 -31.48 -19.79
N ALA A 138 40.21 -31.42 -19.39
CA ALA A 138 39.58 -32.41 -18.51
C ALA A 138 39.18 -33.71 -19.24
N GLY A 139 39.18 -33.74 -20.58
CA GLY A 139 38.87 -34.93 -21.36
C GLY A 139 38.29 -34.60 -22.74
N THR A 140 37.08 -35.08 -23.02
CA THR A 140 36.39 -34.74 -24.27
C THR A 140 35.84 -33.31 -24.18
N PRO A 141 36.19 -32.42 -25.13
CA PRO A 141 35.65 -31.06 -25.14
C PRO A 141 34.12 -31.09 -25.16
N SER A 142 33.51 -30.30 -24.29
CA SER A 142 32.05 -30.18 -24.18
C SER A 142 31.66 -28.75 -23.84
N TYR A 143 30.49 -28.33 -24.32
CA TYR A 143 29.79 -27.10 -23.93
C TYR A 143 28.49 -27.36 -23.17
N LEU A 144 28.16 -28.63 -22.89
CA LEU A 144 26.97 -28.99 -22.13
C LEU A 144 27.09 -28.49 -20.69
N LEU A 145 26.04 -27.83 -20.19
CA LEU A 145 26.00 -27.30 -18.83
C LEU A 145 26.22 -28.38 -17.77
N SER A 146 25.75 -29.61 -18.02
CA SER A 146 25.95 -30.77 -17.14
C SER A 146 27.41 -31.15 -16.95
N ASP A 147 28.23 -30.96 -17.97
CA ASP A 147 29.64 -31.34 -17.99
C ASP A 147 30.47 -30.19 -17.42
N LEU A 148 30.16 -28.96 -17.85
CA LEU A 148 30.86 -27.75 -17.43
C LEU A 148 30.71 -27.46 -15.93
N SER A 149 29.55 -27.76 -15.34
CA SER A 149 29.31 -27.59 -13.88
C SER A 149 30.09 -28.58 -13.00
N GLN A 150 30.68 -29.62 -13.60
CA GLN A 150 31.50 -30.61 -12.89
C GLN A 150 33.00 -30.39 -13.08
N LEU A 151 33.41 -29.36 -13.84
CA LEU A 151 34.81 -29.06 -14.08
C LEU A 151 35.48 -28.53 -12.80
N ASP A 152 36.64 -29.09 -12.49
CA ASP A 152 37.52 -28.58 -11.44
C ASP A 152 38.36 -27.42 -12.01
N LEU A 153 37.85 -26.19 -11.88
CA LEU A 153 38.49 -24.99 -12.36
C LEU A 153 39.41 -24.40 -11.28
N SER A 154 40.63 -24.03 -11.67
CA SER A 154 41.49 -23.25 -10.76
C SER A 154 40.83 -21.89 -10.47
N THR A 155 40.93 -21.43 -9.21
CA THR A 155 40.30 -20.19 -8.72
C THR A 155 40.56 -18.97 -9.62
N GLY A 156 41.78 -18.83 -10.14
CA GLY A 156 42.13 -17.71 -11.02
C GLY A 156 41.41 -17.77 -12.38
N VAL A 157 41.29 -18.95 -12.96
CA VAL A 157 40.59 -19.17 -14.23
C VAL A 157 39.10 -18.98 -14.04
N GLU A 158 38.51 -19.61 -13.02
CA GLU A 158 37.08 -19.51 -12.71
C GLU A 158 36.63 -18.04 -12.58
N ARG A 159 37.40 -17.21 -11.86
CA ARG A 159 37.09 -15.79 -11.69
C ARG A 159 37.15 -14.99 -12.98
N TRP A 160 38.12 -15.23 -13.86
CA TRP A 160 38.19 -14.53 -15.15
C TRP A 160 37.07 -14.94 -16.11
N LEU A 161 36.73 -16.23 -16.12
CA LEU A 161 35.59 -16.74 -16.90
C LEU A 161 34.28 -16.14 -16.37
N PHE A 162 34.07 -16.15 -15.05
CA PHE A 162 32.93 -15.49 -14.41
C PHE A 162 32.82 -14.01 -14.81
N VAL A 163 33.92 -13.24 -14.74
CA VAL A 163 33.91 -11.81 -15.12
C VAL A 163 33.47 -11.63 -16.58
N GLY A 164 33.94 -12.50 -17.49
CA GLY A 164 33.54 -12.44 -18.90
C GLY A 164 32.05 -12.64 -19.12
N PHE A 165 31.46 -13.65 -18.46
CA PHE A 165 30.01 -13.89 -18.48
C PHE A 165 29.23 -12.77 -17.80
N PHE A 166 29.65 -12.38 -16.59
CA PHE A 166 28.95 -11.38 -15.78
C PHE A 166 28.89 -10.02 -16.47
N VAL A 167 29.95 -9.56 -17.13
CA VAL A 167 29.95 -8.27 -17.86
C VAL A 167 28.90 -8.28 -18.97
N ALA A 168 28.81 -9.34 -19.76
CA ALA A 168 27.81 -9.45 -20.83
C ALA A 168 26.38 -9.44 -20.27
N PHE A 169 26.15 -10.19 -19.19
CA PHE A 169 24.86 -10.23 -18.52
C PHE A 169 24.49 -8.92 -17.84
N ALA A 170 25.46 -8.22 -17.23
CA ALA A 170 25.24 -6.92 -16.60
C ALA A 170 24.88 -5.83 -17.65
N ILE A 171 25.46 -5.89 -18.85
CA ILE A 171 25.07 -5.02 -19.97
C ILE A 171 23.63 -5.32 -20.39
N LYS A 172 23.28 -6.60 -20.55
CA LYS A 172 21.95 -7.05 -20.98
C LYS A 172 20.86 -6.82 -19.91
N ALA A 173 21.21 -6.89 -18.63
CA ALA A 173 20.34 -6.67 -17.45
C ALA A 173 20.36 -5.19 -16.96
N PRO A 174 20.49 -4.24 -17.89
CA PRO A 174 21.06 -2.89 -17.76
C PRO A 174 21.46 -2.46 -16.33
N MET A 175 22.57 -3.00 -15.82
CA MET A 175 23.11 -2.60 -14.52
C MET A 175 23.93 -1.32 -14.61
N PHE A 176 24.00 -0.55 -13.52
CA PHE A 176 25.02 0.49 -13.39
C PHE A 176 26.43 -0.12 -13.45
N PRO A 177 27.38 0.44 -14.22
CA PRO A 177 27.31 1.68 -15.02
C PRO A 177 26.95 1.49 -16.51
N VAL A 178 26.66 0.26 -16.96
CA VAL A 178 26.55 -0.13 -18.38
C VAL A 178 25.11 -0.14 -18.94
N HIS A 179 24.21 0.61 -18.32
CA HIS A 179 22.77 0.62 -18.61
C HIS A 179 22.31 1.63 -19.66
N THR A 180 23.19 2.57 -20.08
CA THR A 180 22.75 3.79 -20.80
C THR A 180 22.12 3.53 -22.17
N TRP A 181 22.26 2.34 -22.73
CA TRP A 181 21.62 1.95 -23.97
C TRP A 181 20.09 1.77 -23.82
N LEU A 182 19.62 1.29 -22.67
CA LEU A 182 18.21 0.94 -22.47
C LEU A 182 17.30 2.18 -22.55
N PRO A 183 17.52 3.27 -21.79
CA PRO A 183 16.61 4.43 -21.82
C PRO A 183 16.54 5.09 -23.20
N ASP A 184 17.65 5.08 -23.96
CA ASP A 184 17.68 5.63 -25.31
C ASP A 184 16.88 4.73 -26.28
N ALA A 185 17.02 3.40 -26.14
CA ALA A 185 16.29 2.44 -26.96
C ALA A 185 14.78 2.45 -26.68
N THR A 186 14.36 2.54 -25.41
CA THR A 186 12.93 2.56 -25.04
C THR A 186 12.27 3.89 -25.35
N GLN A 187 13.02 5.01 -25.25
CA GLN A 187 12.51 6.33 -25.65
C GLN A 187 12.23 6.39 -27.15
N GLN A 188 13.13 5.83 -27.96
CA GLN A 188 12.98 5.85 -29.42
C GLN A 188 12.14 4.69 -29.94
N GLY A 189 12.04 3.56 -29.24
CA GLY A 189 11.24 2.41 -29.66
C GLY A 189 9.73 2.71 -29.67
N THR A 190 8.98 2.00 -30.51
CA THR A 190 7.52 1.96 -30.37
C THR A 190 7.15 1.31 -29.04
N PRO A 191 5.95 1.57 -28.48
CA PRO A 191 5.54 0.94 -27.23
C PRO A 191 5.67 -0.59 -27.26
N GLY A 192 5.24 -1.24 -28.35
CA GLY A 192 5.38 -2.69 -28.49
C GLY A 192 6.84 -3.17 -28.50
N VAL A 193 7.73 -2.45 -29.20
CA VAL A 193 9.17 -2.75 -29.21
C VAL A 193 9.79 -2.56 -27.82
N SER A 194 9.43 -1.47 -27.12
CA SER A 194 9.90 -1.20 -25.75
C SER A 194 9.46 -2.28 -24.77
N VAL A 195 8.26 -2.85 -24.96
CA VAL A 195 7.82 -4.03 -24.19
C VAL A 195 8.70 -5.23 -24.46
N MET A 196 8.98 -5.58 -25.73
CA MET A 196 9.81 -6.74 -26.06
C MET A 196 11.25 -6.59 -25.54
N LEU A 197 11.80 -5.37 -25.61
CA LEU A 197 13.10 -5.02 -25.04
C LEU A 197 13.12 -5.24 -23.53
N VAL A 198 12.29 -4.49 -22.81
CA VAL A 198 12.38 -4.42 -21.36
C VAL A 198 11.87 -5.71 -20.75
N SER A 199 10.81 -6.30 -21.28
CA SER A 199 10.06 -7.40 -20.64
C SER A 199 10.58 -8.79 -20.98
N ILE A 200 11.35 -8.94 -22.08
CA ILE A 200 11.90 -10.23 -22.51
C ILE A 200 13.41 -10.15 -22.69
N LEU A 201 13.91 -9.25 -23.55
CA LEU A 201 15.34 -9.20 -23.89
C LEU A 201 16.22 -8.98 -22.65
N ASP A 202 15.85 -8.06 -21.77
CA ASP A 202 16.66 -7.75 -20.59
C ASP A 202 16.69 -8.90 -19.56
N LYS A 203 15.67 -9.77 -19.57
CA LYS A 203 15.57 -10.93 -18.65
C LYS A 203 16.62 -11.98 -18.96
N ILE A 204 17.12 -12.01 -20.20
CA ILE A 204 18.20 -12.90 -20.61
C ILE A 204 19.46 -12.66 -19.77
N GLY A 205 19.75 -11.42 -19.39
CA GLY A 205 20.91 -11.11 -18.55
C GLY A 205 20.80 -11.75 -17.17
N THR A 206 19.71 -11.51 -16.44
CA THR A 206 19.50 -12.08 -15.10
C THR A 206 19.26 -13.59 -15.12
N PHE A 207 18.64 -14.12 -16.18
CA PHE A 207 18.60 -15.56 -16.45
C PHE A 207 20.01 -16.14 -16.56
N GLY A 208 20.88 -15.47 -17.34
CA GLY A 208 22.25 -15.91 -17.51
C GLY A 208 23.07 -15.87 -16.22
N MET A 209 22.83 -14.89 -15.34
CA MET A 209 23.45 -14.83 -14.02
C MET A 209 23.06 -16.04 -13.16
N LEU A 210 21.76 -16.38 -13.08
CA LEU A 210 21.30 -17.55 -12.31
C LEU A 210 21.80 -18.88 -12.91
N ARG A 211 21.69 -19.04 -14.23
CA ARG A 211 21.98 -20.30 -14.92
C ARG A 211 23.48 -20.55 -15.10
N TYR A 212 24.22 -19.57 -15.61
CA TYR A 212 25.62 -19.77 -16.01
C TYR A 212 26.60 -19.23 -14.98
N CYS A 213 26.37 -18.04 -14.41
CA CYS A 213 27.29 -17.52 -13.40
C CYS A 213 27.29 -18.39 -12.14
N LEU A 214 26.12 -18.61 -11.54
CA LEU A 214 26.01 -19.41 -10.32
C LEU A 214 26.22 -20.91 -10.59
N GLY A 215 25.74 -21.42 -11.74
CA GLY A 215 25.79 -22.85 -12.05
C GLY A 215 27.17 -23.37 -12.50
N ILE A 216 27.98 -22.54 -13.16
CA ILE A 216 29.32 -22.95 -13.66
C ILE A 216 30.44 -22.40 -12.77
N PHE A 217 30.24 -21.23 -12.16
CA PHE A 217 31.29 -20.52 -11.41
C PHE A 217 30.86 -20.19 -9.96
N PRO A 218 30.57 -21.21 -9.13
CA PRO A 218 30.03 -20.99 -7.79
C PRO A 218 31.01 -20.27 -6.85
N GLU A 219 32.32 -20.54 -6.91
CA GLU A 219 33.32 -19.85 -6.07
C GLU A 219 33.46 -18.40 -6.51
N ALA A 220 33.60 -18.17 -7.82
CA ALA A 220 33.75 -16.84 -8.36
C ALA A 220 32.51 -15.97 -8.11
N SER A 221 31.31 -16.57 -8.15
CA SER A 221 30.05 -15.91 -7.82
C SER A 221 30.03 -15.40 -6.37
N GLN A 222 30.47 -16.22 -5.43
CA GLN A 222 30.59 -15.82 -4.02
C GLN A 222 31.67 -14.73 -3.85
N TRP A 223 32.82 -14.88 -4.52
CA TRP A 223 33.88 -13.87 -4.49
C TRP A 223 33.43 -12.51 -5.01
N ALA A 224 32.68 -12.47 -6.11
CA ALA A 224 32.23 -11.23 -6.75
C ALA A 224 31.04 -10.57 -6.04
N THR A 225 30.33 -11.31 -5.18
CA THR A 225 29.09 -10.89 -4.51
C THR A 225 29.13 -9.46 -3.93
N PRO A 226 30.17 -9.04 -3.17
CA PRO A 226 30.20 -7.69 -2.60
C PRO A 226 30.16 -6.60 -3.66
N VAL A 227 30.84 -6.79 -4.78
CA VAL A 227 30.88 -5.84 -5.90
C VAL A 227 29.56 -5.85 -6.65
N VAL A 228 29.01 -7.03 -6.94
CA VAL A 228 27.73 -7.19 -7.64
C VAL A 228 26.59 -6.52 -6.86
N ILE A 229 26.54 -6.75 -5.54
CA ILE A 229 25.54 -6.13 -4.66
C ILE A 229 25.73 -4.61 -4.59
N ALA A 230 26.97 -4.11 -4.53
CA ALA A 230 27.21 -2.68 -4.57
C ALA A 230 26.70 -2.04 -5.88
N LEU A 231 26.96 -2.67 -7.04
CA LEU A 231 26.44 -2.22 -8.33
C LEU A 231 24.91 -2.28 -8.38
N ALA A 232 24.31 -3.31 -7.78
CA ALA A 232 22.86 -3.47 -7.71
C ALA A 232 22.21 -2.38 -6.87
N LEU A 233 22.74 -2.08 -5.68
CA LEU A 233 22.28 -0.98 -4.81
C LEU A 233 22.43 0.39 -5.50
N ILE A 234 23.55 0.62 -6.19
CA ILE A 234 23.71 1.84 -6.99
C ILE A 234 22.67 1.88 -8.10
N SER A 235 22.39 0.77 -8.78
CA SER A 235 21.36 0.71 -9.82
C SER A 235 19.97 1.07 -9.30
N ILE A 236 19.59 0.60 -8.10
CA ILE A 236 18.34 0.95 -7.42
C ILE A 236 18.22 2.46 -7.26
N LEU A 237 19.21 3.08 -6.59
CA LEU A 237 19.15 4.49 -6.20
C LEU A 237 19.36 5.42 -7.40
N TYR A 238 20.37 5.15 -8.22
CA TYR A 238 20.69 5.94 -9.40
C TYR A 238 19.54 5.91 -10.41
N GLY A 239 19.04 4.71 -10.74
CA GLY A 239 17.94 4.56 -11.69
C GLY A 239 16.70 5.34 -11.27
N ALA A 240 16.33 5.23 -9.99
CA ALA A 240 15.17 5.94 -9.44
C ALA A 240 15.38 7.48 -9.39
N LEU A 241 16.54 7.96 -8.95
CA LEU A 241 16.84 9.40 -8.90
C LEU A 241 16.85 10.03 -10.30
N VAL A 242 17.44 9.36 -11.29
CA VAL A 242 17.48 9.84 -12.67
C VAL A 242 16.09 9.79 -13.29
N ALA A 243 15.27 8.77 -12.99
CA ALA A 243 13.88 8.68 -13.43
C ALA A 243 13.03 9.87 -12.95
N ILE A 244 13.17 10.29 -11.69
CA ILE A 244 12.45 11.46 -11.12
C ILE A 244 12.75 12.75 -11.91
N GLY A 245 13.96 12.87 -12.45
CA GLY A 245 14.41 14.01 -13.25
C GLY A 245 13.95 14.01 -14.70
N GLN A 246 13.29 12.95 -15.18
CA GLN A 246 12.87 12.87 -16.58
C GLN A 246 11.56 13.61 -16.85
N ASP A 247 11.51 14.30 -17.99
CA ASP A 247 10.28 14.87 -18.55
C ASP A 247 9.69 13.99 -19.67
N ASP A 248 10.42 12.99 -20.17
CA ASP A 248 9.95 12.05 -21.19
C ASP A 248 9.40 10.77 -20.54
N MET A 249 8.14 10.42 -20.80
CA MET A 249 7.47 9.27 -20.18
C MET A 249 8.14 7.94 -20.54
N MET A 250 8.49 7.72 -21.81
CA MET A 250 9.05 6.43 -22.27
C MET A 250 10.46 6.22 -21.75
N ARG A 251 11.24 7.31 -21.69
CA ARG A 251 12.56 7.33 -21.07
C ARG A 251 12.49 7.12 -19.56
N LEU A 252 11.53 7.76 -18.88
CA LEU A 252 11.27 7.58 -17.45
C LEU A 252 11.03 6.10 -17.17
N ILE A 253 10.08 5.47 -17.86
CA ILE A 253 9.73 4.05 -17.67
C ILE A 253 10.97 3.15 -17.91
N GLY A 254 11.77 3.43 -18.94
CA GLY A 254 13.03 2.71 -19.17
C GLY A 254 14.02 2.81 -18.00
N LEU A 255 14.17 4.00 -17.40
CA LEU A 255 15.03 4.20 -16.23
C LEU A 255 14.50 3.55 -14.95
N THR A 256 13.17 3.42 -14.79
CA THR A 256 12.62 2.66 -13.66
C THR A 256 13.04 1.20 -13.70
N SER A 257 13.23 0.62 -14.90
CA SER A 257 13.67 -0.77 -15.06
C SER A 257 15.10 -0.98 -14.53
N VAL A 258 15.99 0.01 -14.71
CA VAL A 258 17.36 -0.02 -14.11
C VAL A 258 17.28 -0.15 -12.60
N SER A 259 16.31 0.52 -11.96
CA SER A 259 16.09 0.41 -10.52
C SER A 259 15.61 -0.99 -10.12
N HIS A 260 14.61 -1.55 -10.80
CA HIS A 260 14.10 -2.90 -10.51
C HIS A 260 15.12 -4.02 -10.75
N PHE A 261 15.96 -3.90 -11.78
CA PHE A 261 17.04 -4.85 -12.01
C PHE A 261 18.04 -4.88 -10.86
N GLY A 262 18.26 -3.76 -10.17
CA GLY A 262 19.03 -3.74 -8.94
C GLY A 262 18.43 -4.65 -7.86
N PHE A 263 17.12 -4.65 -7.66
CA PHE A 263 16.48 -5.60 -6.73
C PHE A 263 16.60 -7.05 -7.20
N ILE A 264 16.35 -7.32 -8.49
CA ILE A 264 16.47 -8.68 -9.05
C ILE A 264 17.89 -9.24 -8.79
N VAL A 265 18.93 -8.45 -9.07
CA VAL A 265 20.33 -8.86 -8.90
C VAL A 265 20.68 -9.06 -7.43
N ILE A 266 20.18 -8.23 -6.51
CA ILE A 266 20.32 -8.49 -5.07
C ILE A 266 19.76 -9.86 -4.73
N GLY A 267 18.53 -10.17 -5.16
CA GLY A 267 17.91 -11.47 -4.86
C GLY A 267 18.67 -12.66 -5.43
N ILE A 268 19.34 -12.51 -6.59
CA ILE A 268 20.20 -13.56 -7.15
C ILE A 268 21.43 -13.83 -6.26
N PHE A 269 22.10 -12.76 -5.81
CA PHE A 269 23.42 -12.83 -5.16
C PHE A 269 23.38 -12.80 -3.62
N VAL A 270 22.21 -12.89 -2.99
CA VAL A 270 22.09 -13.10 -1.52
C VAL A 270 22.11 -14.58 -1.11
N PHE A 271 22.10 -15.50 -2.09
CA PHE A 271 22.26 -16.95 -1.93
C PHE A 271 21.38 -17.62 -0.86
N ASN A 272 20.09 -17.27 -0.84
CA ASN A 272 19.06 -17.96 -0.06
C ASN A 272 17.77 -18.11 -0.87
N SER A 273 16.87 -19.01 -0.44
CA SER A 273 15.67 -19.33 -1.22
C SER A 273 14.73 -18.16 -1.38
N GLN A 274 14.55 -17.35 -0.34
CA GLN A 274 13.69 -16.16 -0.39
C GLN A 274 14.20 -15.17 -1.44
N GLY A 275 15.51 -14.91 -1.46
CA GLY A 275 16.14 -14.03 -2.44
C GLY A 275 16.00 -14.54 -3.88
N GLN A 276 16.29 -15.81 -4.13
CA GLN A 276 16.29 -16.38 -5.48
C GLN A 276 14.88 -16.68 -6.02
N SER A 277 13.97 -17.20 -5.20
CA SER A 277 12.56 -17.32 -5.55
C SER A 277 11.96 -15.92 -5.78
N GLY A 278 12.31 -14.97 -4.91
CA GLY A 278 11.95 -13.57 -5.05
C GLY A 278 12.43 -12.96 -6.37
N SER A 279 13.71 -13.08 -6.72
CA SER A 279 14.28 -12.51 -7.95
C SER A 279 13.72 -13.15 -9.22
N THR A 280 13.50 -14.46 -9.21
CA THR A 280 12.90 -15.17 -10.35
C THR A 280 11.44 -14.78 -10.55
N LEU A 281 10.68 -14.73 -9.46
CA LEU A 281 9.31 -14.21 -9.48
C LEU A 281 9.29 -12.73 -9.94
N TYR A 282 10.28 -11.94 -9.51
CA TYR A 282 10.39 -10.54 -9.87
C TYR A 282 10.68 -10.35 -11.35
N MET A 283 11.50 -11.20 -11.99
CA MET A 283 11.72 -11.13 -13.45
C MET A 283 10.39 -11.22 -14.24
N VAL A 284 9.50 -12.14 -13.83
CA VAL A 284 8.18 -12.33 -14.46
C VAL A 284 7.26 -11.15 -14.14
N ASN A 285 7.09 -10.84 -12.86
CA ASN A 285 6.16 -9.81 -12.41
C ASN A 285 6.57 -8.41 -12.90
N HIS A 286 7.87 -8.11 -12.90
CA HIS A 286 8.41 -6.91 -13.52
C HIS A 286 8.10 -6.87 -15.02
N GLY A 287 8.32 -7.97 -15.76
CA GLY A 287 8.00 -8.06 -17.18
C GLY A 287 6.53 -7.74 -17.50
N LEU A 288 5.59 -8.32 -16.74
CA LEU A 288 4.15 -8.03 -16.88
C LEU A 288 3.81 -6.57 -16.51
N SER A 289 4.41 -6.08 -15.43
CA SER A 289 4.16 -4.73 -14.89
C SER A 289 4.65 -3.64 -15.86
N THR A 290 5.89 -3.76 -16.34
CA THR A 290 6.46 -2.83 -17.32
C THR A 290 5.76 -2.91 -18.66
N ALA A 291 5.32 -4.11 -19.08
CA ALA A 291 4.51 -4.25 -20.29
C ALA A 291 3.23 -3.43 -20.19
N ALA A 292 2.49 -3.57 -19.09
CA ALA A 292 1.25 -2.83 -18.88
C ALA A 292 1.49 -1.32 -18.88
N LEU A 293 2.60 -0.87 -18.25
CA LEU A 293 2.92 0.56 -18.18
C LEU A 293 3.32 1.13 -19.54
N PHE A 294 4.20 0.45 -20.30
CA PHE A 294 4.61 0.90 -21.63
C PHE A 294 3.46 0.94 -22.63
N LEU A 295 2.59 -0.09 -22.64
CA LEU A 295 1.46 -0.12 -23.57
C LEU A 295 0.46 1.00 -23.29
N VAL A 296 0.07 1.18 -22.03
CA VAL A 296 -0.92 2.21 -21.65
C VAL A 296 -0.34 3.62 -21.83
N ALA A 297 0.92 3.84 -21.45
CA ALA A 297 1.61 5.09 -21.76
C ALA A 297 1.71 5.31 -23.28
N GLY A 298 1.92 4.25 -24.05
CA GLY A 298 1.99 4.30 -25.51
C GLY A 298 0.67 4.75 -26.15
N PHE A 299 -0.45 4.21 -25.66
CA PHE A 299 -1.79 4.62 -26.07
C PHE A 299 -2.08 6.09 -25.75
N LEU A 300 -1.57 6.60 -24.63
CA LEU A 300 -1.65 8.01 -24.26
C LEU A 300 -0.83 8.89 -25.20
N VAL A 301 0.44 8.53 -25.40
CA VAL A 301 1.37 9.24 -26.30
C VAL A 301 0.82 9.33 -27.71
N LYS A 302 0.29 8.23 -28.24
CA LYS A 302 -0.28 8.19 -29.60
C LYS A 302 -1.45 9.17 -29.77
N ARG A 303 -2.29 9.34 -28.75
CA ARG A 303 -3.44 10.27 -28.78
C ARG A 303 -3.03 11.72 -28.65
N ARG A 304 -2.07 12.01 -27.77
CA ARG A 304 -1.60 13.39 -27.56
C ARG A 304 -0.65 13.87 -28.65
N GLY A 305 0.12 12.94 -29.24
CA GLY A 305 1.21 13.25 -30.16
C GLY A 305 2.48 13.75 -29.45
N SER A 306 2.60 13.58 -28.13
CA SER A 306 3.78 14.00 -27.36
C SER A 306 4.14 12.97 -26.29
N GLN A 307 5.44 12.76 -26.05
CA GLN A 307 5.96 11.92 -24.96
C GLN A 307 6.27 12.70 -23.68
N ARG A 308 6.19 14.04 -23.73
CA ARG A 308 6.61 14.90 -22.62
C ARG A 308 5.53 15.00 -21.56
N ILE A 309 5.88 14.71 -20.31
CA ILE A 309 5.02 14.80 -19.12
C ILE A 309 4.45 16.22 -18.99
N SER A 310 5.24 17.25 -19.31
CA SER A 310 4.81 18.65 -19.28
C SER A 310 3.65 19.02 -20.20
N ASP A 311 3.37 18.21 -21.22
CA ASP A 311 2.37 18.52 -22.26
C ASP A 311 0.97 17.99 -21.90
N TYR A 312 0.83 17.43 -20.70
CA TYR A 312 -0.38 16.83 -20.14
C TYR A 312 -0.88 17.58 -18.90
N GLY A 313 -2.10 17.24 -18.50
CA GLY A 313 -2.78 17.75 -17.30
C GLY A 313 -4.27 17.47 -17.41
N GLY A 314 -4.88 16.94 -16.35
CA GLY A 314 -6.30 16.66 -16.28
C GLY A 314 -6.81 15.56 -17.23
N VAL A 315 -5.96 14.64 -17.71
CA VAL A 315 -6.35 13.55 -18.63
C VAL A 315 -7.46 12.68 -18.04
N GLU A 316 -7.52 12.48 -16.71
CA GLU A 316 -8.55 11.68 -16.05
C GLU A 316 -9.98 12.18 -16.33
N LYS A 317 -10.13 13.47 -16.65
CA LYS A 317 -11.42 14.10 -16.93
C LYS A 317 -11.94 13.80 -18.35
N VAL A 318 -11.05 13.48 -19.28
CA VAL A 318 -11.38 13.26 -20.70
C VAL A 318 -11.23 11.79 -21.11
N ALA A 319 -10.33 11.04 -20.46
CA ALA A 319 -10.05 9.63 -20.72
C ALA A 319 -9.89 8.84 -19.39
N PRO A 320 -10.98 8.68 -18.61
CA PRO A 320 -10.94 8.10 -17.28
C PRO A 320 -10.53 6.62 -17.24
N VAL A 321 -10.91 5.80 -18.25
CA VAL A 321 -10.53 4.39 -18.27
C VAL A 321 -9.03 4.25 -18.53
N LEU A 322 -8.49 5.01 -19.50
CA LEU A 322 -7.06 5.11 -19.75
C LEU A 322 -6.30 5.52 -18.47
N ALA A 323 -6.77 6.55 -17.78
CA ALA A 323 -6.17 7.00 -16.52
C ALA A 323 -6.16 5.87 -15.47
N GLY A 324 -7.26 5.13 -15.34
CA GLY A 324 -7.37 3.97 -14.45
C GLY A 324 -6.37 2.85 -14.77
N PHE A 325 -6.22 2.49 -16.05
CA PHE A 325 -5.20 1.51 -16.48
C PHE A 325 -3.78 2.01 -16.22
N LEU A 326 -3.50 3.29 -16.47
CA LEU A 326 -2.16 3.84 -16.20
C LEU A 326 -1.87 3.84 -14.70
N LEU A 327 -2.88 4.14 -13.86
CA LEU A 327 -2.76 4.08 -12.41
C LEU A 327 -2.42 2.66 -11.98
N LEU A 328 -3.20 1.65 -12.39
CA LEU A 328 -3.00 0.25 -11.99
C LEU A 328 -1.63 -0.28 -12.42
N SER A 329 -1.22 -0.01 -13.66
CA SER A 329 0.13 -0.33 -14.15
C SER A 329 1.21 0.37 -13.30
N GLY A 330 1.02 1.66 -12.99
CA GLY A 330 1.95 2.43 -12.17
C GLY A 330 2.04 1.90 -10.71
N LEU A 331 0.90 1.57 -10.10
CA LEU A 331 0.83 1.00 -8.75
C LEU A 331 1.56 -0.34 -8.66
N SER A 332 1.49 -1.15 -9.72
CA SER A 332 2.31 -2.35 -9.84
C SER A 332 3.80 -2.00 -10.00
N VAL A 333 4.18 -1.02 -10.82
CA VAL A 333 5.58 -0.62 -10.97
C VAL A 333 6.21 -0.09 -9.68
N LEU A 334 5.47 0.62 -8.83
CA LEU A 334 5.96 1.06 -7.50
C LEU A 334 5.82 -0.02 -6.40
N SER A 335 5.44 -1.25 -6.76
CA SER A 335 5.27 -2.39 -5.85
C SER A 335 4.27 -2.16 -4.73
N LEU A 336 3.05 -1.74 -5.08
CA LEU A 336 1.97 -1.61 -4.11
C LEU A 336 1.56 -2.98 -3.53
N PRO A 337 1.38 -3.13 -2.20
CA PRO A 337 0.76 -4.32 -1.63
C PRO A 337 -0.54 -4.71 -2.34
N GLY A 338 -0.68 -5.99 -2.69
CA GLY A 338 -1.77 -6.51 -3.53
C GLY A 338 -1.45 -6.59 -5.03
N MET A 339 -0.32 -6.03 -5.48
CA MET A 339 0.23 -6.22 -6.82
C MET A 339 1.34 -7.28 -6.82
N ALA A 340 1.54 -7.97 -7.94
CA ALA A 340 2.48 -9.08 -8.07
C ALA A 340 3.94 -8.70 -7.75
N THR A 341 4.38 -7.53 -8.20
CA THR A 341 5.73 -6.99 -7.97
C THR A 341 6.05 -6.79 -6.50
N PHE A 342 5.07 -6.44 -5.66
CA PHE A 342 5.25 -6.30 -4.21
C PHE A 342 5.71 -7.61 -3.57
N VAL A 343 5.06 -8.73 -3.93
CA VAL A 343 5.44 -10.05 -3.41
C VAL A 343 6.89 -10.35 -3.75
N SER A 344 7.28 -10.11 -5.00
CA SER A 344 8.63 -10.40 -5.48
C SER A 344 9.69 -9.54 -4.78
N GLU A 345 9.44 -8.23 -4.69
CA GLU A 345 10.36 -7.28 -4.06
C GLU A 345 10.48 -7.55 -2.55
N LEU A 346 9.38 -7.89 -1.89
CA LEU A 346 9.39 -8.29 -0.48
C LEU A 346 10.25 -9.53 -0.25
N LEU A 347 10.10 -10.58 -1.08
CA LEU A 347 10.91 -11.80 -0.98
C LEU A 347 12.41 -11.50 -1.17
N VAL A 348 12.76 -10.64 -2.14
CA VAL A 348 14.13 -10.17 -2.34
C VAL A 348 14.66 -9.45 -1.10
N LEU A 349 13.87 -8.53 -0.53
CA LEU A 349 14.29 -7.74 0.63
C LEU A 349 14.39 -8.59 1.89
N VAL A 350 13.48 -9.55 2.09
CA VAL A 350 13.57 -10.56 3.16
C VAL A 350 14.84 -11.39 2.98
N GLY A 351 15.13 -11.87 1.77
CA GLY A 351 16.35 -12.61 1.47
C GLY A 351 17.62 -11.78 1.72
N ALA A 352 17.65 -10.52 1.29
CA ALA A 352 18.76 -9.61 1.53
C ALA A 352 18.96 -9.29 3.01
N TRP A 353 17.86 -9.16 3.76
CA TRP A 353 17.90 -8.89 5.19
C TRP A 353 18.47 -10.05 5.99
N VAL A 354 18.07 -11.27 5.63
CA VAL A 354 18.55 -12.51 6.27
C VAL A 354 20.06 -12.68 6.06
N GLU A 355 20.59 -12.38 4.86
CA GLU A 355 22.02 -12.48 4.59
C GLU A 355 22.82 -11.30 5.19
N GLN A 356 22.45 -10.06 4.85
CA GLN A 356 23.11 -8.86 5.36
C GLN A 356 22.15 -7.66 5.40
N PRO A 357 21.65 -7.26 6.59
CA PRO A 357 20.64 -6.21 6.73
C PRO A 357 20.99 -4.86 6.07
N VAL A 358 22.28 -4.50 6.00
CA VAL A 358 22.74 -3.25 5.36
C VAL A 358 22.28 -3.16 3.90
N ILE A 359 22.23 -4.28 3.18
CA ILE A 359 21.80 -4.32 1.78
C ILE A 359 20.33 -3.88 1.69
N ALA A 360 19.46 -4.51 2.48
CA ALA A 360 18.05 -4.16 2.51
C ALA A 360 17.81 -2.74 3.01
N ILE A 361 18.56 -2.25 4.02
CA ILE A 361 18.46 -0.86 4.50
C ILE A 361 18.75 0.14 3.39
N VAL A 362 19.77 -0.10 2.56
CA VAL A 362 20.14 0.79 1.44
C VAL A 362 19.19 0.64 0.26
N ALA A 363 18.60 -0.54 0.06
CA ALA A 363 17.62 -0.79 -0.99
C ALA A 363 16.24 -0.16 -0.69
N VAL A 364 15.83 -0.10 0.58
CA VAL A 364 14.49 0.40 0.98
C VAL A 364 14.16 1.83 0.49
N PRO A 365 15.09 2.81 0.52
CA PRO A 365 14.87 4.11 -0.09
C PRO A 365 14.45 4.03 -1.57
N GLY A 366 14.88 3.00 -2.30
CA GLY A 366 14.46 2.73 -3.68
C GLY A 366 12.94 2.64 -3.85
N ILE A 367 12.25 2.01 -2.90
CA ILE A 367 10.77 1.90 -2.89
C ILE A 367 10.13 3.28 -2.77
N VAL A 368 10.66 4.12 -1.86
CA VAL A 368 10.15 5.47 -1.66
C VAL A 368 10.34 6.30 -2.93
N LEU A 369 11.51 6.19 -3.55
CA LEU A 369 11.80 6.86 -4.82
C LEU A 369 10.92 6.32 -5.95
N ALA A 370 10.55 5.03 -5.93
CA ALA A 370 9.61 4.44 -6.86
C ALA A 370 8.22 5.03 -6.77
N ALA A 371 7.68 5.15 -5.55
CA ALA A 371 6.44 5.86 -5.32
C ALA A 371 6.52 7.31 -5.83
N VAL A 372 7.63 8.01 -5.60
CA VAL A 372 7.81 9.40 -6.05
C VAL A 372 7.76 9.52 -7.58
N TYR A 373 8.54 8.73 -8.34
CA TYR A 373 8.54 8.91 -9.80
C TYR A 373 7.21 8.51 -10.44
N VAL A 374 6.54 7.44 -9.97
CA VAL A 374 5.25 7.01 -10.55
C VAL A 374 4.15 7.99 -10.19
N LEU A 375 3.98 8.29 -8.91
CA LEU A 375 2.87 9.14 -8.45
C LEU A 375 3.03 10.57 -8.96
N ARG A 376 4.26 11.07 -9.11
CA ARG A 376 4.51 12.38 -9.73
C ARG A 376 4.16 12.38 -11.23
N MET A 377 4.53 11.34 -11.97
CA MET A 377 4.14 11.20 -13.38
C MET A 377 2.62 11.14 -13.49
N TYR A 378 1.96 10.32 -12.68
CA TYR A 378 0.51 10.19 -12.66
C TYR A 378 -0.18 11.51 -12.30
N GLN A 379 0.25 12.16 -11.22
CA GLN A 379 -0.29 13.45 -10.79
C GLN A 379 -0.21 14.49 -11.91
N ARG A 380 0.97 14.65 -12.53
CA ARG A 380 1.20 15.69 -13.56
C ARG A 380 0.44 15.44 -14.85
N THR A 381 0.23 14.17 -15.21
CA THR A 381 -0.45 13.81 -16.46
C THR A 381 -1.97 13.74 -16.29
N MET A 382 -2.44 13.13 -15.21
CA MET A 382 -3.85 12.75 -15.03
C MET A 382 -4.67 13.77 -14.25
N THR A 383 -4.09 14.40 -13.24
CA THR A 383 -4.86 15.25 -12.29
C THR A 383 -4.80 16.73 -12.67
N GLY A 384 -5.59 17.57 -12.01
CA GLY A 384 -5.61 19.02 -12.21
C GLY A 384 -6.56 19.48 -13.31
N PRO A 385 -6.50 20.76 -13.73
CA PRO A 385 -7.28 21.27 -14.86
C PRO A 385 -6.82 20.62 -16.19
N VAL A 386 -7.75 20.49 -17.16
CA VAL A 386 -7.42 19.97 -18.49
C VAL A 386 -6.47 20.95 -19.17
N ALA A 387 -5.27 20.49 -19.53
CA ALA A 387 -4.27 21.31 -20.19
C ALA A 387 -4.61 21.51 -21.68
N PRO A 388 -4.20 22.63 -22.30
CA PRO A 388 -4.47 22.88 -23.72
C PRO A 388 -3.93 21.76 -24.63
N GLY A 389 -4.79 21.25 -25.50
CA GLY A 389 -4.51 20.13 -26.40
C GLY A 389 -4.69 18.75 -25.78
N VAL A 390 -5.06 18.64 -24.49
CA VAL A 390 -5.46 17.36 -23.87
C VAL A 390 -6.91 17.03 -24.20
N GLU A 391 -7.72 18.00 -24.63
CA GLU A 391 -9.14 17.81 -24.98
C GLU A 391 -9.34 16.83 -26.14
N VAL A 392 -8.30 16.59 -26.96
CA VAL A 392 -8.31 15.62 -28.06
C VAL A 392 -8.04 14.18 -27.60
N VAL A 393 -7.60 13.98 -26.37
CA VAL A 393 -7.31 12.65 -25.82
C VAL A 393 -8.62 11.93 -25.57
N THR A 394 -8.82 10.83 -26.29
CA THR A 394 -9.98 9.95 -26.15
C THR A 394 -9.69 8.76 -25.25
N ASP A 395 -10.73 8.09 -24.76
CA ASP A 395 -10.54 6.90 -23.92
C ASP A 395 -10.04 5.66 -24.70
N LEU A 396 -9.68 4.60 -23.97
CA LEU A 396 -9.19 3.34 -24.55
C LEU A 396 -10.22 2.69 -25.48
N ARG A 397 -9.73 2.19 -26.62
CA ARG A 397 -10.54 1.42 -27.58
C ARG A 397 -10.69 -0.03 -27.11
N PRO A 398 -11.73 -0.76 -27.56
CA PRO A 398 -11.92 -2.16 -27.18
C PRO A 398 -10.67 -3.04 -27.37
N ARG A 399 -9.93 -2.87 -28.47
CA ARG A 399 -8.66 -3.57 -28.72
C ARG A 399 -7.62 -3.33 -27.64
N GLU A 400 -7.48 -2.08 -27.21
CA GLU A 400 -6.48 -1.65 -26.23
C GLU A 400 -6.85 -2.15 -24.83
N ILE A 401 -8.15 -2.17 -24.50
CA ILE A 401 -8.67 -2.79 -23.28
C ILE A 401 -8.41 -4.29 -23.31
N THR A 402 -8.71 -4.99 -24.41
CA THR A 402 -8.46 -6.43 -24.55
C THR A 402 -6.98 -6.78 -24.41
N ALA A 403 -6.07 -5.90 -24.84
CA ALA A 403 -4.63 -6.09 -24.64
C ALA A 403 -4.18 -5.82 -23.19
N ALA A 404 -4.70 -4.77 -22.54
CA ALA A 404 -4.26 -4.38 -21.20
C ALA A 404 -4.87 -5.20 -20.06
N VAL A 405 -6.13 -5.63 -20.18
CA VAL A 405 -6.86 -6.36 -19.12
C VAL A 405 -6.13 -7.63 -18.65
N PRO A 406 -5.63 -8.52 -19.54
CA PRO A 406 -4.93 -9.73 -19.10
C PRO A 406 -3.71 -9.42 -18.24
N LEU A 407 -2.96 -8.36 -18.57
CA LEU A 407 -1.79 -7.94 -17.78
C LEU A 407 -2.22 -7.49 -16.38
N ILE A 408 -3.22 -6.62 -16.28
CA ILE A 408 -3.73 -6.14 -14.98
C ILE A 408 -4.29 -7.29 -14.14
N VAL A 409 -5.04 -8.21 -14.75
CA VAL A 409 -5.58 -9.39 -14.05
C VAL A 409 -4.46 -10.26 -13.51
N LEU A 410 -3.44 -10.56 -14.32
CA LEU A 410 -2.28 -11.34 -13.86
C LEU A 410 -1.54 -10.63 -12.72
N LEU A 411 -1.34 -9.31 -12.81
CA LEU A 411 -0.67 -8.52 -11.77
C LEU A 411 -1.44 -8.53 -10.44
N VAL A 412 -2.76 -8.48 -10.47
CA VAL A 412 -3.58 -8.56 -9.25
C VAL A 412 -3.61 -9.99 -8.72
N VAL A 413 -3.89 -10.98 -9.57
CA VAL A 413 -4.00 -12.39 -9.16
C VAL A 413 -2.69 -12.89 -8.56
N LEU A 414 -1.55 -12.63 -9.21
CA LEU A 414 -0.25 -13.02 -8.68
C LEU A 414 0.17 -12.20 -7.45
N GLY A 415 -0.41 -11.02 -7.24
CA GLY A 415 -0.25 -10.23 -6.03
C GLY A 415 -0.93 -10.85 -4.81
N PHE A 416 -2.12 -11.44 -4.99
CA PHE A 416 -2.84 -12.14 -3.91
C PHE A 416 -2.49 -13.62 -3.78
N TYR A 417 -2.13 -14.27 -4.89
CA TYR A 417 -1.89 -15.71 -4.98
C TYR A 417 -0.67 -16.03 -5.86
N PRO A 418 0.57 -15.74 -5.38
CA PRO A 418 1.81 -16.00 -6.12
C PRO A 418 2.19 -17.49 -6.21
N LYS A 419 1.52 -18.33 -5.41
CA LYS A 419 1.84 -19.75 -5.21
C LYS A 419 2.03 -20.56 -6.50
N PRO A 420 1.19 -20.44 -7.55
CA PRO A 420 1.36 -21.23 -8.76
C PRO A 420 2.71 -21.02 -9.45
N LEU A 421 3.23 -19.79 -9.41
CA LEU A 421 4.51 -19.46 -10.01
C LEU A 421 5.69 -19.83 -9.09
N LEU A 422 5.51 -19.68 -7.77
CA LEU A 422 6.49 -20.17 -6.79
C LEU A 422 6.66 -21.70 -6.85
N ASP A 423 5.57 -22.46 -6.96
CA ASP A 423 5.63 -23.92 -7.05
C ASP A 423 6.40 -24.40 -8.31
N VAL A 424 6.45 -23.58 -9.37
CA VAL A 424 7.27 -23.83 -10.58
C VAL A 424 8.75 -23.49 -10.35
N VAL A 425 9.05 -22.42 -9.62
CA VAL A 425 10.39 -21.85 -9.47
C VAL A 425 11.19 -22.50 -8.33
N ASP A 426 10.54 -22.77 -7.20
CA ASP A 426 11.19 -23.24 -5.97
C ASP A 426 12.02 -24.53 -6.13
N PRO A 427 11.64 -25.52 -6.96
CA PRO A 427 12.50 -26.68 -7.24
C PRO A 427 13.86 -26.30 -7.82
N TYR A 428 13.90 -25.37 -8.79
CA TYR A 428 15.15 -24.90 -9.38
C TYR A 428 16.03 -24.13 -8.38
N VAL A 429 15.39 -23.33 -7.52
CA VAL A 429 16.09 -22.57 -6.48
C VAL A 429 16.77 -23.51 -5.48
N LYS A 430 16.09 -24.59 -5.07
CA LYS A 430 16.68 -25.61 -4.18
C LYS A 430 17.90 -26.27 -4.81
N ASP A 431 17.81 -26.66 -6.08
CA ASP A 431 18.91 -27.25 -6.82
C ASP A 431 20.10 -26.28 -6.90
N THR A 432 19.84 -25.01 -7.25
CA THR A 432 20.87 -23.97 -7.35
C THR A 432 21.58 -23.72 -6.02
N LEU A 433 20.83 -23.62 -4.90
CA LEU A 433 21.40 -23.44 -3.56
C LEU A 433 22.25 -24.64 -3.14
N SER A 434 21.84 -25.85 -3.48
CA SER A 434 22.64 -27.05 -3.24
C SER A 434 23.97 -27.03 -4.00
N GLN A 435 23.97 -26.56 -5.26
CA GLN A 435 25.16 -26.45 -6.10
C GLN A 435 26.16 -25.41 -5.56
N VAL A 436 25.67 -24.27 -5.05
CA VAL A 436 26.54 -23.24 -4.46
C VAL A 436 26.92 -23.54 -3.00
N GLY A 437 26.51 -24.68 -2.45
CA GLY A 437 26.85 -25.11 -1.08
C GLY A 437 26.19 -24.29 0.03
N ARG A 438 25.02 -23.68 -0.23
CA ARG A 438 24.25 -22.89 0.73
C ARG A 438 22.97 -23.60 1.13
N SER A 439 22.57 -23.46 2.39
CA SER A 439 21.29 -23.99 2.90
C SER A 439 20.50 -22.85 3.53
N ASP A 440 19.17 -22.93 3.44
CA ASP A 440 18.31 -21.93 4.05
C ASP A 440 18.46 -21.92 5.57
N PRO A 441 18.50 -20.74 6.21
CA PRO A 441 18.33 -20.67 7.65
C PRO A 441 16.94 -21.22 8.02
N GLY A 442 16.89 -22.11 9.02
CA GLY A 442 15.71 -22.91 9.34
C GLY A 442 14.43 -22.07 9.57
N PRO A 443 13.33 -22.31 8.84
CA PRO A 443 12.04 -21.68 9.12
C PRO A 443 11.20 -22.49 10.12
N SER A 444 10.55 -21.80 11.07
CA SER A 444 9.56 -22.38 11.98
C SER A 444 8.17 -21.76 11.76
N VAL A 445 7.20 -22.64 11.44
CA VAL A 445 5.76 -22.64 11.86
C VAL A 445 4.75 -22.90 10.71
N GLY A 446 3.72 -23.67 11.10
CA GLY A 446 2.67 -24.32 10.32
C GLY A 446 1.55 -23.44 9.71
N SER A 447 0.83 -24.10 8.81
CA SER A 447 -0.25 -23.59 7.95
C SER A 447 -1.55 -23.28 8.68
N ALA A 448 -2.21 -22.19 8.25
CA ALA A 448 -3.43 -21.63 8.82
C ALA A 448 -4.73 -22.10 8.13
N THR A 449 -5.85 -22.16 8.89
CA THR A 449 -7.23 -22.14 8.36
C THR A 449 -8.20 -21.28 9.19
N ASP A 450 -9.18 -20.71 8.47
CA ASP A 450 -10.14 -19.64 8.80
C ASP A 450 -11.09 -19.85 10.01
N SER A 451 -11.66 -18.74 10.52
CA SER A 451 -12.92 -18.79 11.30
C SER A 451 -13.92 -17.66 10.97
N ASP A 452 -15.21 -18.00 10.99
CA ASP A 452 -16.25 -17.52 10.04
C ASP A 452 -17.37 -16.61 10.60
N ALA A 453 -17.34 -16.17 11.85
CA ALA A 453 -18.55 -15.58 12.44
C ALA A 453 -18.87 -14.12 12.01
N ALA A 454 -17.88 -13.30 11.67
CA ALA A 454 -18.10 -11.90 11.27
C ALA A 454 -18.48 -11.73 9.78
N ARG A 455 -18.25 -12.77 8.95
CA ARG A 455 -18.53 -12.75 7.50
C ARG A 455 -20.04 -12.76 7.19
N ALA A 456 -20.86 -13.34 8.08
CA ALA A 456 -22.27 -13.62 7.79
C ALA A 456 -23.12 -12.36 7.49
N GLY A 457 -23.01 -11.29 8.27
CA GLY A 457 -23.82 -10.08 8.07
C GLY A 457 -23.45 -9.34 6.77
N THR A 458 -22.17 -9.31 6.44
CA THR A 458 -21.64 -8.63 5.26
C THR A 458 -21.94 -9.40 3.98
N VAL A 459 -21.77 -10.73 4.00
CA VAL A 459 -22.15 -11.61 2.90
C VAL A 459 -23.66 -11.52 2.64
N VAL A 460 -24.49 -11.54 3.69
CA VAL A 460 -25.93 -11.34 3.57
C VAL A 460 -26.27 -9.96 2.98
N GLY A 461 -25.61 -8.89 3.40
CA GLY A 461 -25.79 -7.55 2.83
C GLY A 461 -25.45 -7.48 1.34
N VAL A 462 -24.35 -8.09 0.90
CA VAL A 462 -23.96 -8.17 -0.52
C VAL A 462 -24.95 -9.03 -1.32
N LEU A 463 -25.38 -10.17 -0.77
CA LEU A 463 -26.36 -11.05 -1.42
C LEU A 463 -27.73 -10.36 -1.57
N LEU A 464 -28.16 -9.58 -0.57
CA LEU A 464 -29.40 -8.80 -0.63
C LEU A 464 -29.29 -7.65 -1.64
N GLU A 465 -28.13 -7.01 -1.76
CA GLU A 465 -27.89 -5.99 -2.79
C GLU A 465 -28.03 -6.59 -4.20
N ALA A 466 -27.55 -7.81 -4.41
CA ALA A 466 -27.66 -8.54 -5.67
C ALA A 466 -29.09 -9.02 -5.97
N ALA A 467 -29.82 -9.50 -4.96
CA ALA A 467 -31.11 -10.19 -5.14
C ALA A 467 -32.35 -9.28 -5.06
N LEU A 468 -32.30 -8.18 -4.29
CA LEU A 468 -33.49 -7.36 -4.06
C LEU A 468 -33.70 -6.26 -5.13
N PRO A 469 -34.97 -5.96 -5.49
CA PRO A 469 -35.31 -4.78 -6.29
C PRO A 469 -34.93 -3.47 -5.57
N ARG A 470 -34.43 -2.48 -6.31
CA ARG A 470 -33.91 -1.19 -5.78
C ARG A 470 -34.80 -0.53 -4.72
N GLY A 471 -36.12 -0.50 -4.93
CA GLY A 471 -37.07 0.14 -4.00
C GLY A 471 -37.17 -0.51 -2.62
N ARG A 472 -36.69 -1.75 -2.44
CA ARG A 472 -36.69 -2.45 -1.14
C ARG A 472 -35.32 -2.50 -0.47
N ARG A 473 -34.23 -2.19 -1.19
CA ARG A 473 -32.86 -2.36 -0.69
C ARG A 473 -32.56 -1.54 0.54
N TYR A 474 -32.98 -0.27 0.55
CA TYR A 474 -32.71 0.64 1.67
C TYR A 474 -33.17 0.04 3.02
N LEU A 475 -34.44 -0.38 3.10
CA LEU A 475 -35.00 -0.92 4.35
C LEU A 475 -34.22 -2.15 4.82
N TRP A 476 -33.95 -3.10 3.92
CA TRP A 476 -33.25 -4.33 4.26
C TRP A 476 -31.78 -4.11 4.61
N GLN A 477 -31.08 -3.21 3.92
CA GLN A 477 -29.69 -2.90 4.23
C GLN A 477 -29.55 -2.20 5.60
N VAL A 478 -30.45 -1.26 5.91
CA VAL A 478 -30.49 -0.62 7.24
C VAL A 478 -30.80 -1.67 8.32
N LEU A 479 -31.80 -2.53 8.11
CA LEU A 479 -32.17 -3.57 9.07
C LEU A 479 -31.03 -4.58 9.29
N VAL A 480 -30.39 -5.07 8.23
CA VAL A 480 -29.29 -6.03 8.34
C VAL A 480 -28.08 -5.41 9.04
N ALA A 481 -27.72 -4.17 8.72
CA ALA A 481 -26.64 -3.47 9.41
C ALA A 481 -26.98 -3.26 10.90
N ALA A 482 -28.17 -2.72 11.21
CA ALA A 482 -28.58 -2.47 12.60
C ALA A 482 -28.69 -3.76 13.42
N VAL A 483 -29.39 -4.78 12.91
CA VAL A 483 -29.56 -6.07 13.60
C VAL A 483 -28.22 -6.79 13.74
N GLY A 484 -27.38 -6.78 12.70
CA GLY A 484 -26.04 -7.37 12.74
C GLY A 484 -25.16 -6.73 13.82
N LEU A 485 -25.15 -5.40 13.90
CA LEU A 485 -24.40 -4.66 14.92
C LEU A 485 -24.96 -4.85 16.33
N ILE A 486 -26.28 -4.88 16.50
CA ILE A 486 -26.91 -5.19 17.80
C ILE A 486 -26.56 -6.62 18.23
N ALA A 487 -26.66 -7.59 17.32
CA ALA A 487 -26.29 -8.98 17.59
C ALA A 487 -24.81 -9.09 17.99
N ALA A 488 -23.90 -8.41 17.28
CA ALA A 488 -22.50 -8.33 17.64
C ALA A 488 -22.30 -7.71 19.04
N LEU A 489 -23.00 -6.61 19.36
CA LEU A 489 -22.91 -5.96 20.67
C LEU A 489 -23.41 -6.87 21.80
N VAL A 490 -24.50 -7.60 21.56
CA VAL A 490 -24.99 -8.63 22.49
C VAL A 490 -23.95 -9.73 22.67
N GLN A 491 -23.29 -10.19 21.59
CA GLN A 491 -22.20 -11.17 21.70
C GLN A 491 -21.04 -10.64 22.53
N VAL A 492 -20.66 -9.37 22.37
CA VAL A 492 -19.62 -8.74 23.22
C VAL A 492 -20.03 -8.79 24.69
N VAL A 493 -21.28 -8.43 25.03
CA VAL A 493 -21.78 -8.51 26.41
C VAL A 493 -21.78 -9.95 26.95
N LEU A 494 -22.17 -10.92 26.13
CA LEU A 494 -22.13 -12.34 26.51
C LEU A 494 -20.69 -12.82 26.73
N VAL A 495 -19.75 -12.35 25.92
CA VAL A 495 -18.32 -12.63 26.06
C VAL A 495 -17.78 -12.04 27.37
N VAL A 496 -18.09 -10.79 27.70
CA VAL A 496 -17.71 -10.19 29.00
C VAL A 496 -18.18 -11.04 30.18
N ARG A 497 -19.41 -11.56 30.12
CA ARG A 497 -19.98 -12.39 31.19
C ARG A 497 -19.35 -13.78 31.30
N ARG A 498 -18.75 -14.29 30.23
CA ARG A 498 -18.15 -15.64 30.16
C ARG A 498 -16.65 -15.64 30.35
N LEU A 499 -15.99 -14.52 30.10
CA LEU A 499 -14.59 -14.37 30.47
C LEU A 499 -14.56 -14.26 32.00
N ASP A 500 -13.78 -15.12 32.68
CA ASP A 500 -13.52 -15.06 34.13
C ASP A 500 -12.63 -13.83 34.48
N LEU A 501 -13.01 -12.64 33.99
CA LEU A 501 -12.32 -11.37 34.20
C LEU A 501 -12.38 -10.91 35.67
N LEU A 502 -13.27 -11.51 36.47
CA LEU A 502 -13.59 -11.09 37.83
C LEU A 502 -13.26 -12.16 38.90
N GLY A 503 -12.68 -13.31 38.53
CA GLY A 503 -12.64 -14.50 39.41
C GLY A 503 -11.32 -15.26 39.58
N GLY A 504 -10.25 -14.98 38.82
CA GLY A 504 -8.97 -15.73 38.88
C GLY A 504 -7.74 -14.83 38.97
N GLY A 505 -6.62 -15.37 39.45
CA GLY A 505 -5.33 -14.66 39.57
C GLY A 505 -4.83 -14.06 38.24
N ASP A 506 -3.80 -13.20 38.30
CA ASP A 506 -3.30 -12.38 37.18
C ASP A 506 -2.98 -13.12 35.86
N ALA A 507 -2.88 -14.45 35.89
CA ALA A 507 -2.57 -15.29 34.73
C ALA A 507 -3.78 -15.67 33.85
N ASP A 508 -5.03 -15.50 34.30
CA ASP A 508 -6.23 -16.03 33.60
C ASP A 508 -7.16 -14.96 32.96
N ARG A 509 -6.71 -13.71 32.79
CA ARG A 509 -7.57 -12.58 32.37
C ARG A 509 -7.77 -12.42 30.85
N GLY A 510 -7.95 -13.52 30.13
CA GLY A 510 -8.37 -13.53 28.73
C GLY A 510 -7.97 -14.82 28.01
N ARG A 511 -8.35 -14.95 26.74
CA ARG A 511 -8.08 -16.17 25.94
C ARG A 511 -7.67 -15.86 24.52
N LEU A 512 -6.80 -16.69 23.96
CA LEU A 512 -6.47 -16.66 22.54
C LEU A 512 -7.49 -17.50 21.75
N ILE A 513 -7.96 -16.98 20.63
CA ILE A 513 -8.93 -17.64 19.74
C ILE A 513 -8.43 -17.59 18.29
N ALA A 514 -9.12 -18.30 17.38
CA ALA A 514 -8.75 -18.38 15.96
C ALA A 514 -7.27 -18.75 15.77
N GLU A 515 -6.88 -19.93 16.28
CA GLU A 515 -5.49 -20.44 16.22
C GLU A 515 -4.44 -19.49 16.84
N SER A 516 -4.87 -18.69 17.82
CA SER A 516 -4.07 -17.64 18.49
C SER A 516 -3.78 -16.40 17.66
N ALA A 517 -4.48 -16.20 16.55
CA ALA A 517 -4.41 -14.97 15.75
C ALA A 517 -5.12 -13.79 16.43
N LEU A 518 -6.14 -14.07 17.26
CA LEU A 518 -6.90 -13.06 17.99
C LEU A 518 -6.80 -13.26 19.49
N ALA A 519 -6.53 -12.18 20.21
CA ALA A 519 -6.54 -12.10 21.66
C ALA A 519 -7.87 -11.53 22.15
N LEU A 520 -8.59 -12.30 22.97
CA LEU A 520 -9.83 -11.89 23.59
C LEU A 520 -9.59 -11.54 25.06
N ASP A 521 -9.40 -10.26 25.32
CA ASP A 521 -9.13 -9.71 26.65
C ASP A 521 -9.88 -8.39 26.92
N GLY A 522 -9.68 -7.83 28.11
CA GLY A 522 -10.41 -6.66 28.59
C GLY A 522 -10.37 -5.47 27.61
N PRO A 523 -9.18 -4.97 27.21
CA PRO A 523 -9.08 -3.83 26.31
C PRO A 523 -9.72 -4.11 24.96
N THR A 524 -9.55 -5.30 24.39
CA THR A 524 -10.19 -5.69 23.12
C THR A 524 -11.70 -5.59 23.23
N VAL A 525 -12.29 -6.09 24.31
CA VAL A 525 -13.74 -6.08 24.51
C VAL A 525 -14.30 -4.66 24.72
N VAL A 526 -13.58 -3.79 25.45
CA VAL A 526 -13.95 -2.37 25.59
C VAL A 526 -13.92 -1.67 24.23
N VAL A 527 -12.87 -1.89 23.44
CA VAL A 527 -12.74 -1.32 22.10
C VAL A 527 -13.84 -1.84 21.17
N TRP A 528 -14.15 -3.13 21.20
CA TRP A 528 -15.27 -3.71 20.44
C TRP A 528 -16.61 -3.09 20.79
N ALA A 529 -16.91 -2.95 22.08
CA ALA A 529 -18.15 -2.30 22.52
C ALA A 529 -18.27 -0.87 21.99
N LEU A 530 -17.18 -0.09 22.06
CA LEU A 530 -17.14 1.29 21.57
C LEU A 530 -17.29 1.37 20.05
N VAL A 531 -16.56 0.55 19.29
CA VAL A 531 -16.67 0.49 17.82
C VAL A 531 -18.11 0.14 17.42
N LEU A 532 -18.73 -0.84 18.06
CA LEU A 532 -20.11 -1.26 17.74
C LEU A 532 -21.15 -0.19 18.10
N VAL A 533 -21.00 0.48 19.24
CA VAL A 533 -21.88 1.60 19.61
C VAL A 533 -21.75 2.76 18.62
N PHE A 534 -20.53 3.15 18.25
CA PHE A 534 -20.32 4.22 17.27
C PHE A 534 -20.74 3.80 15.85
N ALA A 535 -20.62 2.51 15.51
CA ALA A 535 -21.15 1.96 14.25
C ALA A 535 -22.67 2.01 14.20
N LEU A 536 -23.36 1.70 15.31
CA LEU A 536 -24.83 1.82 15.39
C LEU A 536 -25.27 3.28 15.20
N LEU A 537 -24.61 4.22 15.88
CA LEU A 537 -24.84 5.65 15.66
C LEU A 537 -24.50 6.07 14.23
N GLY A 538 -23.45 5.48 13.64
CA GLY A 538 -23.09 5.65 12.23
C GLY A 538 -24.18 5.19 11.27
N VAL A 539 -24.78 4.02 11.49
CA VAL A 539 -25.92 3.52 10.70
C VAL A 539 -27.08 4.50 10.75
N LEU A 540 -27.39 5.07 11.93
CA LEU A 540 -28.45 6.08 12.07
C LEU A 540 -28.16 7.34 11.24
N LEU A 541 -26.92 7.83 11.22
CA LEU A 541 -26.52 8.96 10.38
C LEU A 541 -26.51 8.62 8.89
N PHE A 542 -26.10 7.41 8.52
CA PHE A 542 -26.09 6.95 7.13
C PHE A 542 -27.50 6.78 6.57
N ALA A 543 -28.46 6.42 7.43
CA ALA A 543 -29.85 6.21 7.07
C ALA A 543 -30.69 7.50 6.99
N GLU A 544 -30.10 8.66 7.27
CA GLU A 544 -30.78 9.96 7.21
C GLU A 544 -31.19 10.33 5.77
N ARG A 545 -32.50 10.58 5.58
CA ARG A 545 -33.11 10.94 4.29
C ARG A 545 -33.81 12.30 4.29
N HIS A 546 -34.21 12.83 5.45
CA HIS A 546 -34.95 14.09 5.55
C HIS A 546 -34.09 15.29 5.13
N LEU A 547 -32.79 15.23 5.34
CA LEU A 547 -31.87 16.34 5.06
C LEU A 547 -31.56 16.55 3.56
N GLU A 548 -31.78 15.54 2.71
CA GLU A 548 -31.51 15.58 1.27
C GLU A 548 -32.76 15.29 0.44
N GLY A 549 -33.87 15.97 0.74
CA GLY A 549 -35.08 15.91 -0.09
C GLY A 549 -35.71 14.51 -0.17
N GLY A 550 -35.52 13.69 0.85
CA GLY A 550 -36.08 12.34 0.92
C GLY A 550 -35.16 11.25 0.38
N VAL A 551 -33.88 11.51 0.08
CA VAL A 551 -32.89 10.48 -0.31
C VAL A 551 -31.66 10.50 0.59
N LEU A 552 -30.83 9.46 0.54
CA LEU A 552 -29.56 9.40 1.27
C LEU A 552 -28.58 10.52 0.87
N SER A 553 -27.69 10.92 1.79
CA SER A 553 -26.59 11.87 1.54
C SER A 553 -25.47 11.37 0.60
N PHE A 554 -25.59 10.12 0.14
CA PHE A 554 -24.64 9.46 -0.75
C PHE A 554 -25.05 9.57 -2.22
N ALA A 555 -24.09 9.58 -3.14
CA ALA A 555 -24.31 9.65 -4.58
C ALA A 555 -25.22 8.51 -5.05
N GLY A 556 -26.21 8.80 -5.92
CA GLY A 556 -27.16 7.78 -6.39
C GLY A 556 -26.56 6.69 -7.28
N GLN A 557 -25.39 6.95 -7.86
CA GLN A 557 -24.61 5.99 -8.64
C GLN A 557 -23.12 6.27 -8.47
N ALA A 558 -22.41 5.40 -7.76
CA ALA A 558 -20.98 5.55 -7.49
C ALA A 558 -20.13 5.64 -8.77
N ALA A 559 -20.42 4.78 -9.76
CA ALA A 559 -19.68 4.71 -11.02
C ALA A 559 -19.94 5.88 -11.97
N ALA A 560 -20.96 6.71 -11.74
CA ALA A 560 -21.21 7.88 -12.58
C ALA A 560 -20.15 8.95 -12.29
N LEU A 561 -19.45 9.44 -13.32
CA LEU A 561 -18.45 10.49 -13.18
C LEU A 561 -19.11 11.83 -12.81
N PRO A 562 -18.49 12.64 -11.93
CA PRO A 562 -18.98 13.97 -11.59
C PRO A 562 -19.17 14.87 -12.81
N GLY A 563 -20.33 15.52 -12.93
CA GLY A 563 -20.68 16.43 -14.03
C GLY A 563 -21.30 15.75 -15.26
N THR A 564 -21.40 14.42 -15.29
CA THR A 564 -21.95 13.69 -16.44
C THR A 564 -23.48 13.62 -16.45
N GLU A 565 -24.05 13.34 -17.62
CA GLU A 565 -25.51 13.15 -17.76
C GLU A 565 -26.01 11.97 -16.92
N ALA A 566 -25.21 10.91 -16.77
CA ALA A 566 -25.53 9.77 -15.90
C ALA A 566 -25.70 10.19 -14.43
N GLU A 567 -24.89 11.12 -13.92
CA GLU A 567 -25.07 11.66 -12.56
C GLU A 567 -26.35 12.49 -12.46
N ARG A 568 -26.62 13.34 -13.46
CA ARG A 568 -27.83 14.17 -13.50
C ARG A 568 -29.08 13.30 -13.53
N GLU A 569 -29.08 12.26 -14.36
CA GLU A 569 -30.16 11.30 -14.47
C GLU A 569 -30.36 10.52 -13.17
N ALA A 570 -29.28 10.03 -12.55
CA ALA A 570 -29.34 9.33 -11.26
C ALA A 570 -29.87 10.25 -10.14
N SER A 571 -29.49 11.52 -10.16
CA SER A 571 -29.97 12.53 -9.20
C SER A 571 -31.42 12.90 -9.43
N ALA A 572 -31.84 13.10 -10.69
CA ALA A 572 -33.22 13.41 -11.07
C ALA A 572 -34.18 12.26 -10.74
N LYS A 573 -33.74 11.02 -10.90
CA LYS A 573 -34.49 9.81 -10.52
C LYS A 573 -34.49 9.54 -9.02
N GLY A 574 -33.77 10.34 -8.22
CA GLY A 574 -33.67 10.13 -6.77
C GLY A 574 -33.05 8.78 -6.39
N LEU A 575 -32.12 8.26 -7.20
CA LEU A 575 -31.52 6.96 -6.93
C LEU A 575 -30.71 6.99 -5.63
N GLU A 576 -30.78 5.88 -4.90
CA GLU A 576 -30.07 5.68 -3.63
C GLU A 576 -29.04 4.56 -3.80
N HIS A 577 -27.85 4.79 -3.25
CA HIS A 577 -26.76 3.84 -3.29
C HIS A 577 -26.64 3.17 -1.92
N THR A 578 -27.13 1.94 -1.84
CA THR A 578 -27.31 1.20 -0.58
C THR A 578 -26.10 0.35 -0.20
N GLU A 579 -25.09 0.24 -1.07
CA GLU A 579 -23.80 -0.42 -0.82
C GLU A 579 -23.00 0.22 0.32
N VAL A 580 -23.36 1.45 0.73
CA VAL A 580 -22.75 2.14 1.88
C VAL A 580 -22.90 1.39 3.20
N PHE A 581 -23.96 0.60 3.38
CA PHE A 581 -24.17 -0.19 4.60
C PHE A 581 -23.27 -1.44 4.63
N PRO A 582 -23.18 -2.27 3.57
CA PRO A 582 -22.15 -3.30 3.48
C PRO A 582 -20.72 -2.77 3.62
N LEU A 583 -20.39 -1.63 2.99
CA LEU A 583 -19.07 -1.00 3.14
C LEU A 583 -18.79 -0.58 4.59
N LEU A 584 -19.78 0.00 5.28
CA LEU A 584 -19.70 0.30 6.70
C LEU A 584 -19.47 -0.97 7.54
N MET A 585 -20.21 -2.05 7.26
CA MET A 585 -20.06 -3.33 7.96
C MET A 585 -18.68 -3.97 7.72
N PHE A 586 -18.14 -3.91 6.50
CA PHE A 586 -16.77 -4.33 6.20
C PHE A 586 -15.75 -3.50 6.99
N ALA A 587 -15.91 -2.17 7.01
CA ALA A 587 -15.03 -1.30 7.78
C ALA A 587 -15.05 -1.67 9.27
N VAL A 588 -16.25 -1.87 9.83
CA VAL A 588 -16.45 -2.28 11.22
C VAL A 588 -15.81 -3.64 11.51
N ALA A 589 -15.94 -4.62 10.61
CA ALA A 589 -15.30 -5.93 10.78
C ALA A 589 -13.77 -5.80 10.92
N GLY A 590 -13.13 -5.02 10.06
CA GLY A 590 -11.70 -4.71 10.20
C GLY A 590 -11.38 -3.98 11.51
N MET A 591 -12.23 -3.02 11.91
CA MET A 591 -12.07 -2.28 13.19
C MET A 591 -12.20 -3.17 14.42
N LEU A 592 -12.89 -4.31 14.34
CA LEU A 592 -12.95 -5.31 15.41
C LEU A 592 -11.72 -6.22 15.39
N ILE A 593 -11.26 -6.66 14.22
CA ILE A 593 -10.05 -7.50 14.09
C ILE A 593 -8.80 -6.74 14.57
N PHE A 594 -8.67 -5.48 14.17
CA PHE A 594 -7.45 -4.68 14.36
C PHE A 594 -6.95 -4.58 15.81
N PRO A 595 -7.77 -4.18 16.81
CA PRO A 595 -7.37 -4.16 18.22
C PRO A 595 -7.33 -5.54 18.88
N ALA A 596 -7.85 -6.57 18.22
CA ALA A 596 -7.86 -7.96 18.71
C ALA A 596 -6.67 -8.77 18.19
N ALA A 597 -5.91 -8.26 17.22
CA ALA A 597 -4.79 -8.99 16.64
C ALA A 597 -3.74 -9.39 17.68
N ASN A 598 -3.25 -10.62 17.57
CA ASN A 598 -2.20 -11.20 18.43
C ASN A 598 -0.92 -11.57 17.65
N ASP A 599 -0.93 -11.30 16.35
CA ASP A 599 0.21 -11.40 15.47
C ASP A 599 0.21 -10.23 14.48
N LEU A 600 1.39 -9.99 13.92
CA LEU A 600 1.69 -8.89 13.01
C LEU A 600 0.91 -8.96 11.68
N VAL A 601 0.62 -10.16 11.18
CA VAL A 601 -0.11 -10.36 9.92
C VAL A 601 -1.58 -10.02 10.12
N THR A 602 -2.20 -10.56 11.17
CA THR A 602 -3.59 -10.27 11.54
C THR A 602 -3.79 -8.78 11.83
N LEU A 603 -2.79 -8.13 12.44
CA LEU A 603 -2.80 -6.68 12.67
C LEU A 603 -2.84 -5.91 11.34
N PHE A 604 -2.04 -6.31 10.35
CA PHE A 604 -2.06 -5.72 9.01
C PHE A 604 -3.38 -5.99 8.27
N VAL A 605 -3.90 -7.22 8.33
CA VAL A 605 -5.19 -7.57 7.71
C VAL A 605 -6.32 -6.72 8.30
N GLY A 606 -6.36 -6.57 9.64
CA GLY A 606 -7.32 -5.68 10.29
C GLY A 606 -7.23 -4.24 9.77
N LEU A 607 -6.00 -3.72 9.64
CA LEU A 607 -5.71 -2.38 9.11
C LEU A 607 -6.23 -2.20 7.66
N GLU A 608 -6.04 -3.18 6.78
CA GLU A 608 -6.47 -3.08 5.37
C GLU A 608 -7.98 -3.25 5.23
N VAL A 609 -8.57 -4.24 5.91
CA VAL A 609 -10.01 -4.53 5.87
C VAL A 609 -10.83 -3.35 6.38
N LEU A 610 -10.32 -2.60 7.38
CA LEU A 610 -11.01 -1.39 7.81
C LEU A 610 -10.75 -0.19 6.88
N SER A 611 -9.66 -0.16 6.13
CA SER A 611 -9.23 1.01 5.35
C SER A 611 -9.86 1.08 3.96
N LEU A 612 -9.87 -0.02 3.20
CA LEU A 612 -10.40 -0.05 1.83
C LEU A 612 -11.87 0.43 1.74
N PRO A 613 -12.79 -0.02 2.60
CA PRO A 613 -14.18 0.44 2.53
C PRO A 613 -14.31 1.91 2.93
N LEU A 614 -13.48 2.40 3.87
CA LEU A 614 -13.49 3.82 4.25
C LEU A 614 -13.02 4.71 3.11
N TYR A 615 -12.01 4.30 2.34
CA TYR A 615 -11.57 5.03 1.14
C TYR A 615 -12.73 5.23 0.16
N LEU A 616 -13.48 4.16 -0.09
CA LEU A 616 -14.65 4.22 -0.96
C LEU A 616 -15.75 5.10 -0.39
N LEU A 617 -16.11 4.93 0.89
CA LEU A 617 -17.16 5.73 1.56
C LEU A 617 -16.87 7.23 1.50
N CYS A 618 -15.60 7.64 1.61
CA CYS A 618 -15.20 9.05 1.49
C CYS A 618 -15.49 9.64 0.10
N GLY A 619 -15.55 8.83 -0.95
CA GLY A 619 -15.78 9.24 -2.34
C GLY A 619 -17.27 9.31 -2.73
N LEU A 620 -18.17 8.93 -1.84
CA LEU A 620 -19.58 8.73 -2.16
C LEU A 620 -20.48 9.92 -1.80
N ALA A 621 -19.97 11.14 -1.60
CA ALA A 621 -20.83 12.29 -1.32
C ALA A 621 -21.80 12.56 -2.48
N ARG A 622 -23.06 12.89 -2.18
CA ARG A 622 -24.06 13.26 -3.20
C ARG A 622 -23.77 14.64 -3.80
N ARG A 623 -23.32 15.59 -2.98
CA ARG A 623 -22.96 16.96 -3.39
C ARG A 623 -21.44 17.13 -3.37
N ARG A 624 -20.93 18.08 -4.17
CA ARG A 624 -19.48 18.38 -4.29
C ARG A 624 -18.65 17.13 -4.62
N ARG A 625 -19.12 16.29 -5.55
CA ARG A 625 -18.53 14.97 -5.85
C ARG A 625 -17.06 15.00 -6.23
N LEU A 626 -16.60 16.03 -6.95
CA LEU A 626 -15.18 16.18 -7.30
C LEU A 626 -14.30 16.28 -6.05
N LEU A 627 -14.70 17.10 -5.07
CA LEU A 627 -13.99 17.25 -3.79
C LEU A 627 -13.98 15.93 -3.00
N SER A 628 -15.11 15.20 -3.02
CA SER A 628 -15.25 13.90 -2.35
C SER A 628 -14.36 12.82 -2.99
N GLN A 629 -14.29 12.76 -4.32
CA GLN A 629 -13.42 11.85 -5.06
C GLN A 629 -11.94 12.19 -4.88
N GLU A 630 -11.58 13.48 -4.90
CA GLU A 630 -10.22 13.94 -4.57
C GLU A 630 -9.83 13.54 -3.14
N ALA A 631 -10.73 13.71 -2.17
CA ALA A 631 -10.54 13.29 -0.80
C ALA A 631 -10.32 11.77 -0.67
N ALA A 632 -11.16 10.97 -1.32
CA ALA A 632 -11.02 9.51 -1.35
C ALA A 632 -9.67 9.07 -1.96
N MET A 633 -9.28 9.68 -3.08
CA MET A 633 -8.02 9.41 -3.76
C MET A 633 -6.83 9.77 -2.87
N LYS A 634 -6.83 10.96 -2.26
CA LYS A 634 -5.80 11.37 -1.29
C LYS A 634 -5.73 10.40 -0.12
N TYR A 635 -6.88 9.95 0.39
CA TYR A 635 -6.91 9.03 1.52
C TYR A 635 -6.33 7.66 1.15
N PHE A 636 -6.72 7.12 0.00
CA PHE A 636 -6.24 5.86 -0.53
C PHE A 636 -4.74 5.91 -0.81
N LEU A 637 -4.25 6.88 -1.58
CA LEU A 637 -2.84 6.95 -1.98
C LEU A 637 -1.90 7.12 -0.78
N LEU A 638 -2.24 8.05 0.13
CA LEU A 638 -1.43 8.26 1.33
C LEU A 638 -1.52 7.06 2.30
N GLY A 639 -2.69 6.41 2.33
CA GLY A 639 -2.90 5.20 3.11
C GLY A 639 -2.10 4.01 2.60
N ALA A 640 -2.15 3.76 1.31
CA ALA A 640 -1.42 2.67 0.66
C ALA A 640 0.10 2.84 0.82
N PHE A 641 0.60 4.07 0.74
CA PHE A 641 1.99 4.41 1.07
C PHE A 641 2.35 4.09 2.52
N SER A 642 1.49 4.48 3.46
CA SER A 642 1.66 4.22 4.90
C SER A 642 1.62 2.72 5.24
N SER A 643 0.72 1.98 4.61
CA SER A 643 0.61 0.52 4.68
C SER A 643 1.86 -0.17 4.14
N GLY A 644 2.46 0.35 3.07
CA GLY A 644 3.76 -0.11 2.58
C GLY A 644 4.84 -0.07 3.66
N PHE A 645 5.02 1.07 4.34
CA PHE A 645 5.96 1.15 5.47
C PHE A 645 5.59 0.19 6.60
N PHE A 646 4.30 0.02 6.89
CA PHE A 646 3.87 -0.91 7.93
C PHE A 646 4.30 -2.35 7.63
N VAL A 647 4.10 -2.82 6.39
CA VAL A 647 4.50 -4.19 5.99
C VAL A 647 6.01 -4.34 5.96
N TYR A 648 6.76 -3.33 5.52
CA TYR A 648 8.22 -3.37 5.62
C TYR A 648 8.68 -3.44 7.07
N GLY A 649 8.08 -2.64 7.96
CA GLY A 649 8.35 -2.72 9.39
C GLY A 649 8.06 -4.12 9.96
N LEU A 650 6.99 -4.76 9.50
CA LEU A 650 6.67 -6.16 9.80
C LEU A 650 7.81 -7.10 9.46
N ALA A 651 8.35 -6.99 8.25
CA ALA A 651 9.45 -7.81 7.77
C ALA A 651 10.73 -7.60 8.61
N LEU A 652 11.01 -6.35 9.01
CA LEU A 652 12.17 -6.05 9.87
C LEU A 652 12.01 -6.63 11.27
N VAL A 653 10.81 -6.54 11.86
CA VAL A 653 10.51 -7.13 13.18
C VAL A 653 10.53 -8.65 13.11
N TYR A 654 10.03 -9.24 12.02
CA TYR A 654 10.16 -10.67 11.76
C TYR A 654 11.63 -11.09 11.68
N GLY A 655 12.45 -10.34 10.95
CA GLY A 655 13.89 -10.62 10.89
C GLY A 655 14.62 -10.40 12.22
N TYR A 656 14.06 -9.61 13.14
CA TYR A 656 14.57 -9.47 14.51
C TYR A 656 14.15 -10.63 15.43
N ALA A 657 12.87 -11.01 15.39
CA ALA A 657 12.28 -11.95 16.35
C ALA A 657 12.21 -13.40 15.84
N GLY A 658 12.35 -13.63 14.54
CA GLY A 658 12.08 -14.91 13.88
C GLY A 658 10.59 -15.30 13.84
N SER A 659 9.70 -14.39 14.21
CA SER A 659 8.27 -14.68 14.38
C SER A 659 7.39 -13.46 14.13
N MET A 660 6.15 -13.71 13.73
CA MET A 660 5.09 -12.71 13.60
C MET A 660 4.21 -12.60 14.85
N ARG A 661 4.34 -13.52 15.83
CA ARG A 661 3.49 -13.56 17.04
C ARG A 661 3.97 -12.58 18.10
N PHE A 662 3.04 -11.86 18.73
CA PHE A 662 3.40 -10.83 19.71
C PHE A 662 4.11 -11.37 20.95
N THR A 663 3.73 -12.57 21.42
CA THR A 663 4.37 -13.27 22.54
C THR A 663 5.85 -13.52 22.28
N GLU A 664 6.17 -14.06 21.10
CA GLU A 664 7.52 -14.40 20.66
C GLU A 664 8.36 -13.15 20.39
N ILE A 665 7.76 -12.12 19.78
CA ILE A 665 8.38 -10.80 19.61
C ILE A 665 8.70 -10.18 20.97
N ALA A 666 7.77 -10.20 21.92
CA ALA A 666 7.98 -9.67 23.25
C ALA A 666 9.14 -10.38 23.97
N ALA A 667 9.20 -11.71 23.87
CA ALA A 667 10.30 -12.50 24.40
C ALA A 667 11.65 -12.14 23.76
N ALA A 668 11.70 -11.99 22.42
CA ALA A 668 12.89 -11.57 21.69
C ALA A 668 13.36 -10.16 22.11
N VAL A 669 12.42 -9.22 22.25
CA VAL A 669 12.69 -7.84 22.67
C VAL A 669 13.25 -7.81 24.10
N SER A 670 12.64 -8.55 25.02
CA SER A 670 13.12 -8.65 26.41
C SER A 670 14.46 -9.36 26.53
N GLY A 671 14.70 -10.39 25.71
CA GLY A 671 15.95 -11.14 25.66
C GLY A 671 17.08 -10.45 24.89
N ARG A 672 16.77 -9.39 24.12
CA ARG A 672 17.69 -8.69 23.20
C ARG A 672 18.41 -9.67 22.25
N THR A 673 17.65 -10.58 21.65
CA THR A 673 18.17 -11.72 20.89
C THR A 673 18.65 -11.39 19.47
N GLY A 674 18.28 -10.23 18.92
CA GLY A 674 18.62 -9.80 17.55
C GLY A 674 19.28 -8.43 17.46
N GLY A 675 19.57 -7.96 16.24
CA GLY A 675 20.18 -6.66 16.01
C GLY A 675 19.25 -5.49 16.37
N THR A 676 19.68 -4.59 17.26
CA THR A 676 18.87 -3.44 17.72
C THR A 676 18.39 -2.54 16.57
N GLY A 677 19.19 -2.40 15.50
CA GLY A 677 18.79 -1.64 14.31
C GLY A 677 17.56 -2.22 13.59
N LEU A 678 17.41 -3.55 13.61
CA LEU A 678 16.26 -4.26 13.02
C LEU A 678 14.98 -3.92 13.77
N LEU A 679 15.04 -4.02 15.10
CA LEU A 679 13.92 -3.71 15.98
C LEU A 679 13.51 -2.24 15.88
N LEU A 680 14.47 -1.32 15.98
CA LEU A 680 14.17 0.12 15.93
C LEU A 680 13.69 0.57 14.55
N GLY A 681 14.29 0.06 13.48
CA GLY A 681 13.83 0.28 12.11
C GLY A 681 12.41 -0.25 11.93
N GLY A 682 12.16 -1.48 12.38
CA GLY A 682 10.85 -2.13 12.33
C GLY A 682 9.78 -1.35 13.09
N ILE A 683 10.04 -1.00 14.36
CA ILE A 683 9.15 -0.16 15.18
C ILE A 683 8.89 1.18 14.49
N GLY A 684 9.93 1.84 13.97
CA GLY A 684 9.81 3.13 13.28
C GLY A 684 8.90 3.05 12.06
N LEU A 685 9.13 2.07 11.17
CA LEU A 685 8.33 1.89 9.96
C LEU A 685 6.89 1.46 10.26
N MET A 686 6.68 0.56 11.23
CA MET A 686 5.33 0.20 11.70
C MET A 686 4.60 1.39 12.33
N SER A 687 5.32 2.27 13.03
CA SER A 687 4.72 3.48 13.62
C SER A 687 4.13 4.39 12.54
N VAL A 688 4.73 4.47 11.35
CA VAL A 688 4.19 5.27 10.23
C VAL A 688 2.76 4.86 9.89
N GLY A 689 2.51 3.55 9.76
CA GLY A 689 1.18 2.96 9.51
C GLY A 689 0.13 3.37 10.55
N LEU A 690 0.46 3.15 11.83
CA LEU A 690 -0.47 3.38 12.94
C LEU A 690 -0.71 4.88 13.19
N LEU A 691 0.34 5.70 13.11
CA LEU A 691 0.27 7.15 13.30
C LEU A 691 -0.50 7.83 12.17
N PHE A 692 -0.36 7.35 10.92
CA PHE A 692 -1.22 7.76 9.82
C PHE A 692 -2.68 7.47 10.14
N LYS A 693 -2.99 6.26 10.63
CA LYS A 693 -4.37 5.84 10.89
C LYS A 693 -5.06 6.65 11.97
N VAL A 694 -4.35 7.04 13.03
CA VAL A 694 -4.89 7.94 14.09
C VAL A 694 -4.89 9.42 13.69
N GLY A 695 -4.27 9.79 12.55
CA GLY A 695 -4.16 11.17 12.09
C GLY A 695 -3.13 11.99 12.89
N ALA A 696 -2.04 11.37 13.34
CA ALA A 696 -0.97 12.04 14.07
C ALA A 696 0.05 12.70 13.12
N ALA A 697 0.65 13.81 13.54
CA ALA A 697 1.67 14.47 12.75
C ALA A 697 3.00 13.69 12.79
N PRO A 698 3.78 13.65 11.69
CA PRO A 698 3.60 14.39 10.43
C PRO A 698 2.62 13.76 9.43
N PHE A 699 2.04 12.59 9.73
CA PHE A 699 1.18 11.81 8.82
C PHE A 699 -0.30 12.22 8.79
N HIS A 700 -0.64 13.37 9.37
CA HIS A 700 -2.01 13.86 9.55
C HIS A 700 -2.62 14.57 8.33
N SER A 701 -1.84 14.88 7.30
CA SER A 701 -2.21 15.78 6.20
C SER A 701 -3.48 15.36 5.43
N TRP A 702 -3.79 14.06 5.43
CA TRP A 702 -5.02 13.53 4.85
C TRP A 702 -6.28 13.92 5.64
N THR A 703 -6.19 14.11 6.96
CA THR A 703 -7.36 14.24 7.85
C THR A 703 -8.23 15.45 7.50
N PRO A 704 -7.70 16.68 7.32
CA PRO A 704 -8.51 17.85 6.98
C PRO A 704 -9.19 17.76 5.61
N ASP A 705 -8.47 17.25 4.61
CA ASP A 705 -8.98 17.14 3.25
C ASP A 705 -10.08 16.08 3.15
N VAL A 706 -9.87 14.94 3.81
CA VAL A 706 -10.87 13.87 3.86
C VAL A 706 -12.10 14.28 4.65
N TYR A 707 -11.91 14.91 5.81
CA TYR A 707 -13.05 15.33 6.64
C TYR A 707 -13.93 16.33 5.91
N GLN A 708 -13.32 17.28 5.19
CA GLN A 708 -14.04 18.27 4.41
C GLN A 708 -14.76 17.65 3.20
N GLY A 709 -14.07 16.79 2.45
CA GLY A 709 -14.58 16.20 1.20
C GLY A 709 -15.59 15.06 1.38
N ALA A 710 -15.47 14.26 2.44
CA ALA A 710 -16.34 13.11 2.67
C ALA A 710 -17.74 13.52 3.15
N PRO A 711 -18.76 12.65 2.95
CA PRO A 711 -20.07 12.83 3.58
C PRO A 711 -19.92 13.00 5.09
N THR A 712 -20.58 14.00 5.67
CA THR A 712 -20.39 14.34 7.10
C THR A 712 -20.76 13.20 8.05
N ALA A 713 -21.71 12.35 7.67
CA ALA A 713 -22.02 11.10 8.39
C ALA A 713 -20.82 10.14 8.43
N VAL A 714 -20.12 9.97 7.30
CA VAL A 714 -18.88 9.17 7.20
C VAL A 714 -17.78 9.83 8.03
N THR A 715 -17.62 11.14 7.94
CA THR A 715 -16.62 11.90 8.70
C THR A 715 -16.82 11.72 10.21
N GLY A 716 -18.05 11.84 10.71
CA GLY A 716 -18.37 11.63 12.13
C GLY A 716 -18.04 10.21 12.58
N PHE A 717 -18.49 9.20 11.83
CA PHE A 717 -18.20 7.79 12.10
C PHE A 717 -16.69 7.54 12.13
N MET A 718 -15.95 8.01 11.14
CA MET A 718 -14.49 7.85 11.06
C MET A 718 -13.76 8.56 12.20
N ALA A 719 -14.19 9.77 12.56
CA ALA A 719 -13.56 10.54 13.61
C ALA A 719 -13.66 9.86 14.98
N ALA A 720 -14.72 9.08 15.21
CA ALA A 720 -14.91 8.30 16.43
C ALA A 720 -14.40 6.85 16.30
N ALA A 721 -15.05 6.02 15.49
CA ALA A 721 -14.85 4.57 15.47
C ALA A 721 -13.46 4.17 14.96
N THR A 722 -12.97 4.80 13.88
CA THR A 722 -11.64 4.49 13.33
C THR A 722 -10.53 4.78 14.33
N LYS A 723 -10.65 5.89 15.10
CA LYS A 723 -9.68 6.21 16.15
C LYS A 723 -9.71 5.23 17.30
N VAL A 724 -10.90 4.80 17.72
CA VAL A 724 -11.05 3.79 18.76
C VAL A 724 -10.32 2.51 18.37
N ALA A 725 -10.54 2.01 17.15
CA ALA A 725 -9.85 0.83 16.63
C ALA A 725 -8.33 1.04 16.51
N ALA A 726 -7.90 2.18 15.96
CA ALA A 726 -6.49 2.46 15.73
C ALA A 726 -5.68 2.66 17.01
N PHE A 727 -6.23 3.36 18.03
CA PHE A 727 -5.58 3.46 19.33
C PHE A 727 -5.61 2.13 20.10
N GLY A 728 -6.66 1.33 19.96
CA GLY A 728 -6.70 -0.03 20.51
C GLY A 728 -5.58 -0.91 19.95
N ALA A 729 -5.42 -0.92 18.62
CA ALA A 729 -4.34 -1.63 17.93
C ALA A 729 -2.94 -1.09 18.27
N LEU A 730 -2.81 0.23 18.41
CA LEU A 730 -1.57 0.88 18.82
C LEU A 730 -1.17 0.46 20.25
N LEU A 731 -2.11 0.53 21.21
CA LEU A 731 -1.87 0.06 22.57
C LEU A 731 -1.49 -1.42 22.56
N ARG A 732 -2.24 -2.26 21.84
CA ARG A 732 -1.99 -3.70 21.71
C ARG A 732 -0.56 -3.97 21.26
N LEU A 733 -0.13 -3.42 20.13
CA LEU A 733 1.20 -3.65 19.57
C LEU A 733 2.31 -3.15 20.51
N PHE A 734 2.22 -1.90 20.96
CA PHE A 734 3.30 -1.28 21.72
C PHE A 734 3.41 -1.77 23.17
N TYR A 735 2.29 -2.19 23.78
CA TYR A 735 2.29 -2.64 25.17
C TYR A 735 2.53 -4.15 25.29
N VAL A 736 2.19 -4.93 24.26
CA VAL A 736 2.38 -6.39 24.27
C VAL A 736 3.67 -6.76 23.56
N ALA A 737 3.78 -6.51 22.25
CA ALA A 737 4.95 -6.93 21.47
C ALA A 737 6.19 -6.09 21.79
N PHE A 738 6.05 -4.76 21.90
CA PHE A 738 7.17 -3.84 22.11
C PHE A 738 7.28 -3.28 23.54
N GLY A 739 6.59 -3.89 24.50
CA GLY A 739 6.59 -3.43 25.89
C GLY A 739 8.00 -3.39 26.51
N GLY A 740 8.86 -4.34 26.13
CA GLY A 740 10.27 -4.39 26.55
C GLY A 740 11.15 -3.27 25.99
N ALA A 741 10.78 -2.68 24.85
CA ALA A 741 11.50 -1.59 24.17
C ALA A 741 10.95 -0.19 24.50
N ARG A 742 10.18 -0.05 25.59
CA ARG A 742 9.52 1.22 25.96
C ARG A 742 10.48 2.40 26.11
N TRP A 743 11.71 2.16 26.54
CA TRP A 743 12.69 3.23 26.68
C TRP A 743 13.11 3.81 25.32
N ASP A 744 12.96 3.05 24.24
CA ASP A 744 13.33 3.46 22.89
C ASP A 744 12.19 4.20 22.18
N TRP A 745 10.96 3.65 22.23
CA TRP A 745 9.85 4.21 21.46
C TRP A 745 9.08 5.32 22.19
N VAL A 746 9.00 5.30 23.53
CA VAL A 746 8.21 6.29 24.29
C VAL A 746 8.70 7.73 24.07
N PRO A 747 10.02 8.04 24.10
CA PRO A 747 10.50 9.40 23.82
C PRO A 747 10.13 9.90 22.42
N VAL A 748 10.17 9.02 21.42
CA VAL A 748 9.76 9.34 20.04
C VAL A 748 8.27 9.68 20.01
N PHE A 749 7.43 8.87 20.66
CA PHE A 749 5.99 9.11 20.76
C PHE A 749 5.66 10.36 21.55
N ALA A 750 6.44 10.72 22.56
CA ALA A 750 6.30 11.98 23.28
C ALA A 750 6.55 13.19 22.36
N GLY A 751 7.60 13.14 21.54
CA GLY A 751 7.85 14.16 20.51
C GLY A 751 6.72 14.27 19.49
N ILE A 752 6.21 13.13 19.03
CA ILE A 752 5.08 13.06 18.08
C ILE A 752 3.80 13.59 18.71
N ALA A 753 3.52 13.29 19.98
CA ALA A 753 2.37 13.82 20.71
C ALA A 753 2.40 15.36 20.76
N VAL A 754 3.56 15.93 21.13
CA VAL A 754 3.77 17.39 21.14
C VAL A 754 3.54 17.97 19.75
N LEU A 755 4.22 17.44 18.73
CA LEU A 755 4.09 17.92 17.34
C LEU A 755 2.65 17.88 16.86
N THR A 756 1.94 16.79 17.16
CA THR A 756 0.53 16.58 16.79
C THR A 756 -0.39 17.59 17.46
N MET A 757 -0.21 17.85 18.76
CA MET A 757 -0.99 18.87 19.47
C MET A 757 -0.69 20.28 18.95
N VAL A 758 0.58 20.59 18.66
CA VAL A 758 1.00 21.91 18.16
C VAL A 758 0.35 22.17 16.80
N ILE A 759 0.54 21.26 15.85
CA ILE A 759 0.00 21.43 14.49
C ILE A 759 -1.53 21.47 14.53
N GLY A 760 -2.16 20.51 15.23
CA GLY A 760 -3.62 20.48 15.34
C GLY A 760 -4.20 21.75 15.95
N SER A 761 -3.59 22.27 17.03
CA SER A 761 -4.14 23.45 17.73
C SER A 761 -3.84 24.76 16.99
N VAL A 762 -2.62 24.94 16.49
CA VAL A 762 -2.21 26.20 15.83
C VAL A 762 -2.88 26.35 14.47
N VAL A 763 -2.93 25.29 13.66
CA VAL A 763 -3.53 25.36 12.32
C VAL A 763 -5.06 25.44 12.40
N ALA A 764 -5.69 24.87 13.44
CA ALA A 764 -7.14 25.03 13.67
C ALA A 764 -7.56 26.51 13.82
N VAL A 765 -6.71 27.36 14.42
CA VAL A 765 -7.01 28.79 14.64
C VAL A 765 -7.26 29.53 13.33
N THR A 766 -6.56 29.16 12.26
CA THR A 766 -6.65 29.83 10.96
C THR A 766 -7.74 29.28 10.05
N GLN A 767 -8.43 28.21 10.45
CA GLN A 767 -9.46 27.60 9.61
C GLN A 767 -10.71 28.50 9.51
N SER A 768 -11.28 28.52 8.31
CA SER A 768 -12.53 29.22 7.97
C SER A 768 -13.69 28.27 7.71
N ASP A 769 -13.47 26.94 7.78
CA ASP A 769 -14.44 25.90 7.53
C ASP A 769 -14.61 25.04 8.79
N VAL A 770 -15.85 24.78 9.21
CA VAL A 770 -16.17 24.06 10.46
C VAL A 770 -15.70 22.60 10.41
N LYS A 771 -15.79 21.93 9.26
CA LYS A 771 -15.33 20.54 9.12
C LYS A 771 -13.82 20.47 9.15
N ARG A 772 -13.12 21.40 8.48
CA ARG A 772 -11.65 21.52 8.59
C ARG A 772 -11.20 21.87 10.00
N LEU A 773 -11.90 22.78 10.68
CA LEU A 773 -11.62 23.14 12.08
C LEU A 773 -11.76 21.91 12.98
N LEU A 774 -12.85 21.15 12.86
CA LEU A 774 -13.07 19.90 13.59
C LEU A 774 -12.06 18.81 13.21
N ALA A 775 -11.54 18.81 11.99
CA ALA A 775 -10.48 17.91 11.55
C ALA A 775 -9.13 18.21 12.23
N TYR A 776 -8.71 19.48 12.30
CA TYR A 776 -7.50 19.86 13.02
C TYR A 776 -7.65 19.73 14.54
N SER A 777 -8.85 19.98 15.07
CA SER A 777 -9.23 19.58 16.43
C SER A 777 -9.04 18.07 16.65
N SER A 778 -9.53 17.26 15.72
CA SER A 778 -9.37 15.80 15.73
C SER A 778 -7.88 15.39 15.74
N VAL A 779 -7.01 16.09 14.99
CA VAL A 779 -5.54 15.93 15.05
C VAL A 779 -5.02 16.27 16.45
N ALA A 780 -5.39 17.43 17.02
CA ALA A 780 -4.96 17.80 18.38
C ALA A 780 -5.39 16.76 19.44
N HIS A 781 -6.61 16.22 19.34
CA HIS A 781 -7.09 15.15 20.21
C HIS A 781 -6.33 13.83 20.05
N ALA A 782 -5.84 13.49 18.85
CA ALA A 782 -4.92 12.36 18.68
C ALA A 782 -3.61 12.59 19.46
N GLY A 783 -3.12 13.83 19.48
CA GLY A 783 -1.99 14.23 20.32
C GLY A 783 -2.25 14.03 21.82
N PHE A 784 -3.42 14.46 22.33
CA PHE A 784 -3.80 14.22 23.73
C PHE A 784 -3.94 12.72 24.07
N LEU A 785 -4.46 11.90 23.15
CA LEU A 785 -4.53 10.45 23.32
C LEU A 785 -3.12 9.82 23.35
N LEU A 786 -2.19 10.28 22.51
CA LEU A 786 -0.79 9.85 22.56
C LEU A 786 -0.09 10.20 23.87
N VAL A 787 -0.47 11.30 24.54
CA VAL A 787 -0.02 11.59 25.92
C VAL A 787 -0.43 10.47 26.88
N GLY A 788 -1.62 9.90 26.72
CA GLY A 788 -2.03 8.72 27.49
C GLY A 788 -1.20 7.47 27.13
N VAL A 789 -0.90 7.26 25.85
CA VAL A 789 -0.09 6.12 25.38
C VAL A 789 1.32 6.12 25.96
N ILE A 790 1.97 7.28 26.09
CA ILE A 790 3.31 7.37 26.69
C ILE A 790 3.30 7.19 28.21
N GLY A 791 2.12 7.14 28.84
CA GLY A 791 1.93 6.88 30.27
C GLY A 791 2.23 5.44 30.72
N ILE A 792 2.80 4.60 29.85
CA ILE A 792 3.10 3.19 30.14
C ILE A 792 4.07 3.04 31.33
N ARG A 793 3.73 2.15 32.27
CA ARG A 793 4.53 1.82 33.46
C ARG A 793 4.71 0.31 33.60
N SER A 794 5.67 -0.12 34.42
CA SER A 794 5.89 -1.54 34.72
C SER A 794 4.72 -2.16 35.50
N VAL A 795 4.49 -3.44 35.29
CA VAL A 795 3.47 -4.23 36.01
C VAL A 795 3.78 -4.18 37.51
N GLY A 796 2.79 -3.83 38.34
CA GLY A 796 2.94 -3.68 39.80
C GLY A 796 3.38 -2.29 40.30
N ALA A 797 3.65 -1.33 39.40
CA ALA A 797 4.01 0.04 39.78
C ALA A 797 2.82 0.98 40.00
N LEU A 798 1.60 0.53 39.70
CA LEU A 798 0.37 1.28 39.93
C LEU A 798 -0.02 1.15 41.40
N GLN A 799 -0.14 2.28 42.09
CA GLN A 799 -0.67 2.30 43.45
C GLN A 799 -2.20 2.15 43.44
N ASN A 800 -2.79 1.65 44.53
CA ASN A 800 -4.24 1.53 44.66
C ASN A 800 -4.90 2.91 44.45
N GLY A 801 -5.74 3.02 43.42
CA GLY A 801 -6.46 4.26 43.05
C GLY A 801 -5.80 5.11 41.96
N GLU A 802 -4.63 4.72 41.43
CA GLU A 802 -4.03 5.39 40.26
C GLU A 802 -4.68 4.94 38.94
N ILE A 803 -4.84 5.88 38.01
CA ILE A 803 -5.40 5.61 36.67
C ILE A 803 -4.29 5.07 35.76
N GLY A 804 -4.47 3.86 35.24
CA GLY A 804 -3.54 3.24 34.29
C GLY A 804 -3.58 3.89 32.91
N ALA A 805 -2.50 3.77 32.13
CA ALA A 805 -2.43 4.35 30.79
C ALA A 805 -3.47 3.80 29.81
N VAL A 806 -3.65 2.46 29.77
CA VAL A 806 -4.68 1.81 28.94
C VAL A 806 -6.07 2.30 29.35
N GLN A 807 -6.34 2.33 30.66
CA GLN A 807 -7.59 2.84 31.23
C GLN A 807 -7.87 4.29 30.81
N ALA A 808 -6.88 5.17 30.95
CA ALA A 808 -6.99 6.58 30.59
C ALA A 808 -7.27 6.80 29.10
N VAL A 809 -6.55 6.10 28.22
CA VAL A 809 -6.73 6.20 26.76
C VAL A 809 -8.11 5.69 26.34
N LEU A 810 -8.54 4.52 26.85
CA LEU A 810 -9.86 3.96 26.55
C LEU A 810 -10.99 4.86 27.06
N PHE A 811 -10.86 5.42 28.26
CA PHE A 811 -11.83 6.37 28.80
C PHE A 811 -11.90 7.65 27.95
N TYR A 812 -10.76 8.22 27.55
CA TYR A 812 -10.73 9.37 26.68
C TYR A 812 -11.43 9.06 25.35
N LEU A 813 -11.16 7.91 24.72
CA LEU A 813 -11.82 7.50 23.47
C LEU A 813 -13.35 7.45 23.60
N VAL A 814 -13.89 7.02 24.76
CA VAL A 814 -15.33 7.07 25.05
C VAL A 814 -15.83 8.52 25.01
N THR A 815 -15.23 9.38 25.83
CA THR A 815 -15.66 10.79 25.98
C THR A 815 -15.57 11.57 24.68
N TYR A 816 -14.50 11.36 23.92
CA TYR A 816 -14.23 12.03 22.65
C TYR A 816 -15.15 11.52 21.53
N GLY A 817 -15.36 10.20 21.43
CA GLY A 817 -16.16 9.59 20.38
C GLY A 817 -17.62 10.06 20.40
N PHE A 818 -18.27 10.05 21.57
CA PHE A 818 -19.65 10.55 21.70
C PHE A 818 -19.75 12.04 21.37
N THR A 819 -18.83 12.86 21.89
CA THR A 819 -18.82 14.31 21.65
C THR A 819 -18.64 14.62 20.16
N THR A 820 -17.74 13.90 19.49
CA THR A 820 -17.39 14.10 18.07
C THR A 820 -18.52 13.64 17.14
N MET A 821 -19.14 12.49 17.44
CA MET A 821 -20.31 12.00 16.69
C MET A 821 -21.46 13.01 16.72
N ALA A 822 -21.79 13.54 17.90
CA ALA A 822 -22.84 14.56 18.04
C ALA A 822 -22.46 15.88 17.36
N ALA A 823 -21.19 16.30 17.42
CA ALA A 823 -20.74 17.53 16.79
C ALA A 823 -20.89 17.46 15.26
N PHE A 824 -20.46 16.36 14.62
CA PHE A 824 -20.65 16.18 13.18
C PHE A 824 -22.12 15.97 12.80
N ALA A 825 -22.92 15.31 13.65
CA ALA A 825 -24.36 15.22 13.43
C ALA A 825 -25.02 16.61 13.39
N ILE A 826 -24.62 17.55 14.26
CA ILE A 826 -25.12 18.93 14.20
C ILE A 826 -24.64 19.66 12.93
N VAL A 827 -23.40 19.44 12.49
CA VAL A 827 -22.89 20.04 11.24
C VAL A 827 -23.78 19.67 10.05
N THR A 828 -24.37 18.47 10.01
CA THR A 828 -25.31 18.07 8.93
C THR A 828 -26.60 18.89 8.87
N LEU A 829 -26.98 19.53 9.99
CA LEU A 829 -28.24 20.26 10.12
C LEU A 829 -28.16 21.70 9.58
N VAL A 830 -26.96 22.29 9.52
CA VAL A 830 -26.77 23.68 9.09
C VAL A 830 -26.66 23.73 7.57
N ARG A 831 -27.70 24.25 6.92
CA ARG A 831 -27.89 24.13 5.46
C ARG A 831 -28.41 25.42 4.81
N ASP A 832 -28.10 25.59 3.53
CA ASP A 832 -28.67 26.62 2.65
C ASP A 832 -29.23 25.98 1.36
N SER A 833 -29.60 26.81 0.37
CA SER A 833 -30.10 26.34 -0.93
C SER A 833 -29.10 25.46 -1.70
N GLY A 834 -27.80 25.58 -1.40
CA GLY A 834 -26.71 24.78 -1.96
C GLY A 834 -26.43 23.47 -1.22
N GLY A 835 -27.03 23.24 -0.05
CA GLY A 835 -26.88 22.03 0.77
C GLY A 835 -26.21 22.31 2.11
N GLU A 836 -25.37 21.39 2.60
CA GLU A 836 -24.63 21.57 3.85
C GLU A 836 -23.66 22.76 3.79
N VAL A 837 -23.69 23.62 4.81
CA VAL A 837 -22.89 24.84 4.89
C VAL A 837 -21.75 24.68 5.87
N SER A 838 -20.54 24.48 5.33
CA SER A 838 -19.33 24.29 6.13
C SER A 838 -18.56 25.58 6.43
N ALA A 839 -18.78 26.67 5.68
CA ALA A 839 -18.07 27.93 5.88
C ALA A 839 -18.49 28.63 7.19
N LEU A 840 -17.52 28.93 8.07
CA LEU A 840 -17.78 29.47 9.41
C LEU A 840 -18.50 30.82 9.36
N GLU A 841 -18.14 31.71 8.45
CA GLU A 841 -18.78 33.04 8.32
C GLU A 841 -20.31 32.96 8.18
N ARG A 842 -20.81 31.89 7.55
CA ARG A 842 -22.25 31.66 7.38
C ARG A 842 -22.92 31.28 8.71
N TRP A 843 -22.19 30.75 9.69
CA TRP A 843 -22.75 30.36 10.99
C TRP A 843 -23.02 31.57 11.92
N ALA A 844 -22.76 32.80 11.46
CA ALA A 844 -23.04 34.02 12.21
C ALA A 844 -24.53 34.15 12.58
N GLY A 845 -24.80 34.41 13.86
CA GLY A 845 -26.17 34.61 14.37
C GLY A 845 -27.04 33.36 14.44
N LEU A 846 -26.47 32.16 14.25
CA LEU A 846 -27.20 30.88 14.34
C LEU A 846 -27.94 30.72 15.69
N GLY A 847 -27.37 31.22 16.78
CA GLY A 847 -27.96 31.15 18.12
C GLY A 847 -29.25 31.96 18.28
N GLN A 848 -29.47 32.96 17.43
CA GLN A 848 -30.72 33.74 17.40
C GLN A 848 -31.81 33.03 16.60
N LYS A 849 -31.42 32.31 15.51
CA LYS A 849 -32.35 31.57 14.65
C LYS A 849 -32.73 30.20 15.22
N SER A 850 -31.78 29.48 15.81
CA SER A 850 -31.97 28.14 16.37
C SER A 850 -31.17 27.99 17.69
N PRO A 851 -31.71 28.53 18.80
CA PRO A 851 -30.99 28.59 20.07
C PRO A 851 -30.63 27.20 20.63
N LEU A 852 -31.51 26.21 20.44
CA LEU A 852 -31.27 24.85 20.93
C LEU A 852 -30.08 24.20 20.21
N VAL A 853 -30.07 24.20 18.87
CA VAL A 853 -29.00 23.55 18.10
C VAL A 853 -27.66 24.26 18.31
N ALA A 854 -27.66 25.59 18.29
CA ALA A 854 -26.46 26.37 18.59
C ALA A 854 -25.97 26.15 20.04
N GLY A 855 -26.88 26.01 21.01
CA GLY A 855 -26.56 25.76 22.42
C GLY A 855 -25.96 24.38 22.64
N VAL A 856 -26.54 23.34 22.03
CA VAL A 856 -25.98 21.98 22.07
C VAL A 856 -24.62 21.93 21.39
N PHE A 857 -24.46 22.58 20.23
CA PHE A 857 -23.16 22.64 19.56
C PHE A 857 -22.12 23.36 20.42
N ALA A 858 -22.47 24.50 21.01
CA ALA A 858 -21.58 25.23 21.92
C ALA A 858 -21.15 24.35 23.10
N PHE A 859 -22.08 23.61 23.72
CA PHE A 859 -21.76 22.66 24.78
C PHE A 859 -20.74 21.59 24.33
N LEU A 860 -20.94 21.00 23.14
CA LEU A 860 -20.00 20.02 22.58
C LEU A 860 -18.62 20.63 22.29
N LEU A 861 -18.56 21.86 21.77
CA LEU A 861 -17.29 22.57 21.54
C LEU A 861 -16.57 22.89 22.86
N LEU A 862 -17.30 23.28 23.91
CA LEU A 862 -16.73 23.47 25.26
C LEU A 862 -16.25 22.13 25.85
N ALA A 863 -16.95 21.04 25.57
CA ALA A 863 -16.50 19.71 25.96
C ALA A 863 -15.17 19.35 25.26
N LEU A 864 -15.06 19.55 23.95
CA LEU A 864 -13.80 19.34 23.21
C LEU A 864 -12.66 20.27 23.70
N ALA A 865 -12.99 21.50 24.11
CA ALA A 865 -12.03 22.41 24.75
C ALA A 865 -11.50 21.84 26.08
N GLY A 866 -12.30 21.04 26.78
CA GLY A 866 -11.98 20.46 28.09
C GLY A 866 -12.33 21.39 29.25
N ILE A 867 -13.47 22.07 29.17
CA ILE A 867 -13.98 22.90 30.28
C ILE A 867 -14.48 22.00 31.43
N PRO A 868 -14.26 22.35 32.71
CA PRO A 868 -14.75 21.57 33.84
C PRO A 868 -16.23 21.20 33.74
N LEU A 869 -16.62 20.07 34.34
CA LEU A 869 -17.96 19.46 34.29
C LEU A 869 -18.37 18.87 32.92
N THR A 870 -17.45 18.85 31.94
CA THR A 870 -17.66 18.18 30.65
C THR A 870 -16.83 16.90 30.54
N SER A 871 -17.26 15.95 29.70
CA SER A 871 -16.52 14.71 29.48
C SER A 871 -15.11 14.92 28.91
N GLY A 872 -14.88 15.99 28.15
CA GLY A 872 -13.54 16.26 27.62
C GLY A 872 -12.55 16.76 28.67
N PHE A 873 -13.01 17.39 29.76
CA PHE A 873 -12.15 17.69 30.91
C PHE A 873 -11.73 16.40 31.62
N THR A 874 -12.69 15.52 31.93
CA THR A 874 -12.42 14.25 32.63
C THR A 874 -11.52 13.32 31.80
N GLY A 875 -11.75 13.27 30.48
CA GLY A 875 -10.89 12.55 29.53
C GLY A 875 -9.44 13.08 29.51
N LYS A 876 -9.25 14.40 29.35
CA LYS A 876 -7.91 15.02 29.38
C LYS A 876 -7.21 14.83 30.72
N TRP A 877 -7.95 14.98 31.82
CA TRP A 877 -7.43 14.76 33.15
C TRP A 877 -6.93 13.33 33.35
N ALA A 878 -7.66 12.31 32.87
CA ALA A 878 -7.23 10.90 32.96
C ALA A 878 -5.91 10.64 32.22
N VAL A 879 -5.75 11.14 30.99
CA VAL A 879 -4.49 10.93 30.23
C VAL A 879 -3.32 11.74 30.78
N PHE A 880 -3.58 12.95 31.30
CA PHE A 880 -2.55 13.78 31.91
C PHE A 880 -2.04 13.20 33.23
N THR A 881 -2.95 12.71 34.07
CA THR A 881 -2.57 12.04 35.33
C THR A 881 -1.75 10.77 35.07
N ALA A 882 -2.16 9.94 34.11
CA ALA A 882 -1.38 8.77 33.69
C ALA A 882 0.02 9.16 33.22
N ALA A 883 0.16 10.18 32.36
CA ALA A 883 1.46 10.64 31.85
C ALA A 883 2.35 11.26 32.93
N VAL A 884 1.79 12.08 33.83
CA VAL A 884 2.53 12.65 34.97
C VAL A 884 3.06 11.53 35.87
N SER A 885 2.23 10.53 36.18
CA SER A 885 2.63 9.39 37.02
C SER A 885 3.75 8.55 36.38
N ALA A 886 3.86 8.57 35.05
CA ALA A 886 4.92 7.91 34.29
C ALA A 886 6.19 8.77 34.10
N GLY A 887 6.22 10.00 34.66
CA GLY A 887 7.36 10.92 34.57
C GLY A 887 7.34 11.87 33.38
N TRP A 888 6.31 11.85 32.52
CA TRP A 888 6.20 12.68 31.32
C TRP A 888 5.50 14.03 31.57
N TRP A 889 5.69 14.61 32.75
CA TRP A 889 5.10 15.90 33.11
C TRP A 889 5.44 17.06 32.13
N PRO A 890 6.62 17.13 31.46
CA PRO A 890 6.89 18.22 30.51
C PRO A 890 5.94 18.19 29.31
N VAL A 891 5.58 17.00 28.82
CA VAL A 891 4.62 16.83 27.72
C VAL A 891 3.24 17.29 28.14
N VAL A 892 2.87 17.01 29.40
CA VAL A 892 1.58 17.43 29.98
C VAL A 892 1.49 18.95 30.11
N VAL A 893 2.57 19.63 30.52
CA VAL A 893 2.61 21.10 30.55
C VAL A 893 2.32 21.68 29.16
N VAL A 894 2.97 21.13 28.12
CA VAL A 894 2.71 21.52 26.73
C VAL A 894 1.26 21.23 26.33
N ALA A 895 0.71 20.08 26.72
CA ALA A 895 -0.68 19.70 26.44
C ALA A 895 -1.70 20.64 27.10
N VAL A 896 -1.42 21.12 28.31
CA VAL A 896 -2.26 22.10 29.04
C VAL A 896 -2.22 23.45 28.32
N LEU A 897 -1.03 23.94 27.95
CA LEU A 897 -0.88 25.18 27.20
C LEU A 897 -1.61 25.13 25.84
N LEU A 898 -1.47 24.02 25.11
CA LEU A 898 -2.15 23.83 23.83
C LEU A 898 -3.66 23.61 23.99
N SER A 899 -4.13 23.10 25.12
CA SER A 899 -5.57 23.07 25.43
C SER A 899 -6.14 24.47 25.59
N ALA A 900 -5.38 25.43 26.13
CA ALA A 900 -5.80 26.83 26.19
C ALA A 900 -5.85 27.47 24.78
N VAL A 901 -4.86 27.19 23.93
CA VAL A 901 -4.90 27.60 22.51
C VAL A 901 -6.10 26.97 21.80
N ALA A 902 -6.42 25.71 22.09
CA ALA A 902 -7.55 25.05 21.48
C ALA A 902 -8.90 25.65 21.90
N ALA A 903 -9.03 26.03 23.17
CA ALA A 903 -10.21 26.72 23.68
C ALA A 903 -10.53 28.00 22.89
N TYR A 904 -9.52 28.76 22.44
CA TYR A 904 -9.72 29.98 21.66
C TYR A 904 -10.50 29.73 20.37
N PHE A 905 -10.14 28.72 19.57
CA PHE A 905 -10.82 28.50 18.29
C PHE A 905 -12.24 27.94 18.48
N TYR A 906 -12.52 27.21 19.56
CA TYR A 906 -13.89 26.80 19.91
C TYR A 906 -14.74 28.00 20.34
N VAL A 907 -14.21 28.84 21.24
CA VAL A 907 -14.90 30.06 21.70
C VAL A 907 -15.13 31.02 20.55
N ARG A 908 -14.22 31.08 19.56
CA ARG A 908 -14.41 31.86 18.33
C ARG A 908 -15.68 31.43 17.57
N VAL A 909 -15.95 30.14 17.45
CA VAL A 909 -17.17 29.62 16.79
C VAL A 909 -18.42 29.95 17.63
N ILE A 910 -18.35 29.79 18.96
CA ILE A 910 -19.44 30.15 19.86
C ILE A 910 -19.76 31.64 19.77
N ARG A 911 -18.72 32.50 19.80
CA ARG A 911 -18.87 33.94 19.63
C ARG A 911 -19.58 34.27 18.32
N LEU A 912 -19.18 33.61 17.23
CA LEU A 912 -19.77 33.81 15.91
C LEU A 912 -21.27 33.47 15.90
N MET A 913 -21.65 32.34 16.48
CA MET A 913 -23.05 31.89 16.52
C MET A 913 -23.97 32.78 17.36
N PHE A 914 -23.50 33.29 18.51
CA PHE A 914 -24.37 33.97 19.48
C PHE A 914 -24.23 35.50 19.48
N PHE A 915 -23.04 36.02 19.19
CA PHE A 915 -22.70 37.44 19.40
C PHE A 915 -22.42 38.19 18.09
N THR A 916 -22.73 37.59 16.95
CA THR A 916 -22.64 38.24 15.62
C THR A 916 -24.03 38.33 15.01
N ALA A 917 -24.33 39.44 14.35
CA ALA A 917 -25.62 39.63 13.70
C ALA A 917 -25.82 38.58 12.58
N PRO A 918 -27.03 38.01 12.43
CA PRO A 918 -27.33 37.04 11.39
C PRO A 918 -27.25 37.69 10.00
N LEU A 919 -26.66 36.96 9.05
CA LEU A 919 -26.66 37.38 7.64
C LEU A 919 -28.08 37.32 7.04
N PRO A 920 -28.45 38.25 6.13
CA PRO A 920 -29.76 38.26 5.47
C PRO A 920 -30.10 36.92 4.79
N ASP A 921 -29.14 36.36 4.04
CA ASP A 921 -29.19 35.02 3.42
C ASP A 921 -28.38 33.97 4.21
N GLY A 922 -28.41 34.07 5.54
CA GLY A 922 -27.73 33.14 6.43
C GLY A 922 -28.37 31.73 6.40
N PRO A 923 -27.62 30.68 6.74
CA PRO A 923 -28.07 29.30 6.71
C PRO A 923 -29.27 29.09 7.64
N SER A 924 -30.06 28.09 7.29
CA SER A 924 -31.18 27.57 8.09
C SER A 924 -30.76 26.27 8.77
N VAL A 925 -31.44 25.94 9.87
CA VAL A 925 -31.30 24.63 10.50
C VAL A 925 -32.40 23.73 9.97
N ALA A 926 -32.01 22.68 9.24
CA ALA A 926 -32.93 21.68 8.74
C ALA A 926 -33.48 20.83 9.90
N VAL A 927 -34.73 20.37 9.76
CA VAL A 927 -35.35 19.46 10.73
C VAL A 927 -34.80 18.04 10.50
N PRO A 928 -34.05 17.46 11.44
CA PRO A 928 -33.54 16.09 11.31
C PRO A 928 -34.65 15.04 11.38
N SER A 929 -34.36 13.83 10.91
CA SER A 929 -35.15 12.66 11.29
C SER A 929 -34.91 12.26 12.75
N VAL A 930 -35.78 11.38 13.27
CA VAL A 930 -35.61 10.76 14.59
C VAL A 930 -34.24 10.08 14.72
N LEU A 931 -33.67 9.57 13.63
CA LEU A 931 -32.38 8.88 13.62
C LEU A 931 -31.23 9.85 13.96
N THR A 932 -31.14 10.98 13.26
CA THR A 932 -30.11 12.00 13.54
C THR A 932 -30.34 12.68 14.89
N THR A 933 -31.60 12.93 15.27
CA THR A 933 -31.92 13.45 16.61
C THR A 933 -31.46 12.49 17.71
N ALA A 934 -31.63 11.19 17.54
CA ALA A 934 -31.17 10.19 18.49
C ALA A 934 -29.64 10.21 18.63
N VAL A 935 -28.89 10.35 17.53
CA VAL A 935 -27.43 10.46 17.58
C VAL A 935 -26.96 11.69 18.35
N ILE A 936 -27.58 12.86 18.09
CA ILE A 936 -27.28 14.10 18.82
C ILE A 936 -27.63 13.93 20.31
N ALA A 937 -28.83 13.43 20.62
CA ALA A 937 -29.29 13.27 22.00
C ALA A 937 -28.40 12.31 22.80
N VAL A 938 -28.09 11.13 22.24
CA VAL A 938 -27.22 10.13 22.89
C VAL A 938 -25.81 10.69 23.09
N GLY A 939 -25.23 11.32 22.06
CA GLY A 939 -23.88 11.88 22.17
C GLY A 939 -23.81 13.02 23.18
N THR A 940 -24.74 13.98 23.13
CA THR A 940 -24.80 15.09 24.10
C THR A 940 -25.05 14.62 25.53
N LEU A 941 -25.97 13.68 25.73
CA LEU A 941 -26.24 13.13 27.06
C LEU A 941 -25.02 12.37 27.61
N ALA A 942 -24.36 11.56 26.78
CA ALA A 942 -23.13 10.87 27.17
C ALA A 942 -22.01 11.88 27.52
N THR A 943 -21.84 12.95 26.73
CA THR A 943 -20.89 14.03 27.01
C THR A 943 -21.16 14.73 28.35
N LEU A 944 -22.42 14.90 28.73
CA LEU A 944 -22.80 15.48 30.02
C LEU A 944 -22.58 14.48 31.17
N LEU A 945 -23.11 13.27 31.06
CA LEU A 945 -23.06 12.26 32.12
C LEU A 945 -21.61 11.85 32.46
N LEU A 946 -20.77 11.67 31.44
CA LEU A 946 -19.34 11.34 31.63
C LEU A 946 -18.52 12.52 32.17
N GLY A 947 -19.05 13.75 32.12
CA GLY A 947 -18.46 14.93 32.76
C GLY A 947 -18.85 15.04 34.24
N LEU A 948 -20.10 14.74 34.58
CA LEU A 948 -20.64 14.86 35.94
C LEU A 948 -20.31 13.66 36.82
N VAL A 949 -20.39 12.44 36.27
CA VAL A 949 -20.21 11.18 37.03
C VAL A 949 -19.30 10.22 36.25
N PRO A 950 -17.99 10.55 36.08
CA PRO A 950 -17.05 9.73 35.31
C PRO A 950 -16.71 8.41 36.00
N GLY A 951 -16.78 8.36 37.34
CA GLY A 951 -16.21 7.28 38.17
C GLY A 951 -16.66 5.89 37.76
N TYR A 952 -17.97 5.65 37.60
CA TYR A 952 -18.48 4.32 37.27
C TYR A 952 -17.89 3.76 35.97
N VAL A 953 -17.83 4.57 34.90
CA VAL A 953 -17.30 4.12 33.60
C VAL A 953 -15.79 3.99 33.67
N LEU A 954 -15.11 4.92 34.34
CA LEU A 954 -13.67 4.90 34.52
C LEU A 954 -13.21 3.65 35.30
N ASP A 955 -13.90 3.29 36.38
CA ASP A 955 -13.59 2.11 37.22
C ASP A 955 -13.80 0.82 36.43
N ARG A 956 -14.91 0.69 35.69
CA ARG A 956 -15.18 -0.48 34.84
C ARG A 956 -14.18 -0.67 33.71
N ILE A 957 -13.69 0.42 33.12
CA ILE A 957 -12.60 0.34 32.15
C ILE A 957 -11.30 -0.06 32.86
N GLY A 958 -11.08 0.38 34.10
CA GLY A 958 -9.95 -0.03 34.93
C GLY A 958 -9.91 -1.54 35.15
N ASP A 959 -11.03 -2.14 35.55
CA ASP A 959 -11.20 -3.59 35.70
C ASP A 959 -10.82 -4.37 34.42
N LEU A 960 -11.04 -3.75 33.25
CA LEU A 960 -10.85 -4.34 31.92
C LEU A 960 -9.60 -3.81 31.21
N SER A 961 -8.64 -3.20 31.91
CA SER A 961 -7.49 -2.52 31.28
C SER A 961 -6.27 -3.43 31.03
N LEU A 962 -6.37 -4.72 31.34
CA LEU A 962 -5.27 -5.67 31.24
C LEU A 962 -5.30 -6.49 29.95
N PHE A 963 -4.14 -6.52 29.30
CA PHE A 963 -3.87 -7.27 28.09
C PHE A 963 -3.41 -8.69 28.42
N VAL A 964 -3.91 -9.69 27.67
CA VAL A 964 -3.29 -11.03 27.59
C VAL A 964 -1.92 -10.90 26.92
N ARG A 965 -0.93 -11.63 27.42
CA ARG A 965 0.46 -11.54 26.98
C ARG A 965 1.01 -12.84 26.48
#